data_AF-A0A812PHN5-F1
#
_entry.id   AF-A0A812PHN5-F1
#
_cell.length_a   1.000
_cell.length_b   1.000
_cell.length_c   1.000
_cell.angle_alpha   90.00
_cell.angle_beta   90.00
_cell.angle_gamma   90.00
#
_symmetry.space_group_name_H-M   'P 1'
#
loop_
_entity.id
_entity.type
_entity.pdbx_description
1 polymer ?
#
loop_
_entity_poly.entity_id
_entity_poly.type
_entity_poly.pdbx_seq_one_letter_code
_entity_poly.pdbx_strand_id
1 'polypeptide(L)'
;MPFATHDGVKIYYEDSGGEGPVLFMTHGFSGTGETWDAQLALSKEFRLIRWDMRGHGRSDSPESSEVYSKQHQLKDMESVLDACGVTSAIFVGHSLGGFDSLLFLLSSPSRAARVRALVLISTGPGFAKAESRQRWNSRAEVLAAEFTAKGRDALPKTDRNKSHTDHGARVGLANSAKYIFAQLEQDPLLSTMPHGAATVAQRLDEVKVPTLVLIGEQDKSFHAAAQMMAKKVANAKLVMVPGGGHSLQESHGAAVTAALRDFCADSHSVFALHATNFKKGRSCGSSTVKRPSDMDKSSTLPDVMGAQPESFTGVEEHPSHKRAAADSAAAKRLLDRAFEALQPALAPSLRQMHELAGGAVSHADEAYFRGLVFRELDRLALAEYLPAEEVLPRLMDVIGRACNVTFRSLPKPSWWQTGWHSGMRSFEVVDAPPIGAAAGSSGQRLGFAYVELFVPKFGSRPLAPHCMHLAPGHVYVGLHFQAPSFGKTKLLMPEDAITAAHELGHAVHMLCTRASCLQFRGFPLDLVELPSTFAEVLATQPSMVAEYARHHASRGPPPESLARSVQHGPYFFAQKLQSLSVSLTLHSPDFDAASATAEELRQRSIDLWQRYSAIPADPSFVPLAGDAGGYLAIGASQTAYLLCYMRSELFLHGGKGTGQREAAQRWLSPEFAGSLRSQLLDRAWPDRSALWDRSQHGHSGKEIPPHPLPPLPDASQFSLFDRLRRQMSPKKA
;
A
#
# COMPACT_ATOMS: atom_id res chain seq x y z
N MET A 1 -17.46 26.82 -27.15
CA MET A 1 -17.67 25.98 -28.35
C MET A 1 -16.76 24.76 -28.23
N PRO A 2 -17.20 23.54 -28.58
CA PRO A 2 -16.49 22.29 -28.30
C PRO A 2 -15.31 22.04 -29.25
N PHE A 3 -14.53 23.08 -29.55
CA PHE A 3 -13.40 23.02 -30.46
C PHE A 3 -12.16 23.59 -29.79
N ALA A 4 -11.09 22.80 -29.75
CA ALA A 4 -9.75 23.30 -29.57
C ALA A 4 -9.22 23.80 -30.93
N THR A 5 -8.21 24.66 -30.94
CA THR A 5 -7.59 25.15 -32.18
C THR A 5 -6.09 24.96 -32.11
N HIS A 6 -5.54 24.36 -33.15
CA HIS A 6 -4.10 24.15 -33.32
C HIS A 6 -3.75 24.45 -34.77
N ASP A 7 -2.88 25.45 -34.99
CA ASP A 7 -2.47 25.92 -36.33
C ASP A 7 -3.65 26.21 -37.28
N GLY A 8 -4.72 26.81 -36.74
CA GLY A 8 -5.93 27.14 -37.48
C GLY A 8 -6.85 25.95 -37.77
N VAL A 9 -6.47 24.73 -37.38
CA VAL A 9 -7.30 23.51 -37.49
C VAL A 9 -8.15 23.38 -36.23
N LYS A 10 -9.47 23.25 -36.40
CA LYS A 10 -10.41 23.02 -35.30
C LYS A 10 -10.50 21.54 -34.97
N ILE A 11 -10.25 21.22 -33.71
CA ILE A 11 -10.30 19.86 -33.17
C ILE A 11 -11.52 19.73 -32.27
N TYR A 12 -12.50 18.94 -32.69
CA TYR A 12 -13.72 18.70 -31.95
C TYR A 12 -13.44 17.84 -30.71
N TYR A 13 -14.02 18.25 -29.57
CA TYR A 13 -13.99 17.46 -28.35
C TYR A 13 -15.28 17.62 -27.56
N GLU A 14 -15.63 16.61 -26.78
CA GLU A 14 -16.68 16.68 -25.78
C GLU A 14 -16.07 16.43 -24.41
N ASP A 15 -16.43 17.32 -23.49
CA ASP A 15 -16.01 17.28 -22.10
C ASP A 15 -17.26 17.17 -21.24
N SER A 16 -17.36 16.05 -20.52
CA SER A 16 -18.48 15.80 -19.59
C SER A 16 -18.44 16.70 -18.35
N GLY A 17 -17.34 17.41 -18.10
CA GLY A 17 -17.15 18.24 -16.91
C GLY A 17 -16.98 17.43 -15.63
N GLY A 18 -17.10 18.10 -14.48
CA GLY A 18 -16.97 17.49 -13.15
C GLY A 18 -15.55 17.56 -12.56
N GLU A 19 -15.47 17.30 -11.25
CA GLU A 19 -14.20 17.30 -10.49
C GLU A 19 -13.53 15.93 -10.42
N GLY A 20 -14.14 14.94 -11.09
CA GLY A 20 -13.63 13.58 -11.15
C GLY A 20 -12.30 13.50 -11.91
N PRO A 21 -11.55 12.41 -11.72
CA PRO A 21 -10.32 12.16 -12.46
C PRO A 21 -10.55 12.13 -13.96
N VAL A 22 -9.60 12.66 -14.72
CA VAL A 22 -9.78 12.87 -16.16
C VAL A 22 -9.42 11.61 -16.95
N LEU A 23 -10.37 11.09 -17.73
CA LEU A 23 -10.12 10.08 -18.77
C LEU A 23 -10.05 10.79 -20.13
N PHE A 24 -8.85 10.84 -20.72
CA PHE A 24 -8.62 11.39 -22.05
C PHE A 24 -8.71 10.27 -23.09
N MET A 25 -9.83 10.20 -23.80
CA MET A 25 -10.25 9.05 -24.59
C MET A 25 -10.00 9.28 -26.09
N THR A 26 -9.10 8.50 -26.67
CA THR A 26 -8.60 8.65 -28.04
C THR A 26 -8.96 7.45 -28.90
N HIS A 27 -9.79 7.64 -29.91
CA HIS A 27 -10.33 6.57 -30.76
C HIS A 27 -9.28 5.93 -31.68
N GLY A 28 -9.62 4.79 -32.30
CA GLY A 28 -8.79 4.16 -33.34
C GLY A 28 -8.91 4.86 -34.69
N PHE A 29 -8.04 4.50 -35.64
CA PHE A 29 -8.13 5.02 -37.01
C PHE A 29 -9.54 4.74 -37.59
N SER A 30 -10.09 5.68 -38.34
CA SER A 30 -11.46 5.69 -38.87
C SER A 30 -12.63 5.80 -37.86
N GLY A 31 -12.33 5.81 -36.55
CA GLY A 31 -13.32 6.08 -35.51
C GLY A 31 -13.59 7.57 -35.28
N THR A 32 -14.43 7.85 -34.29
CA THR A 32 -14.72 9.18 -33.73
C THR A 32 -14.82 9.06 -32.20
N GLY A 33 -15.00 10.17 -31.48
CA GLY A 33 -15.28 10.18 -30.05
C GLY A 33 -16.54 9.38 -29.66
N GLU A 34 -17.43 9.07 -30.61
CA GLU A 34 -18.62 8.25 -30.39
C GLU A 34 -18.31 6.76 -30.20
N THR A 35 -17.09 6.29 -30.52
CA THR A 35 -16.68 4.92 -30.18
C THR A 35 -16.73 4.64 -28.67
N TRP A 36 -16.75 5.70 -27.86
CA TRP A 36 -16.80 5.65 -26.40
C TRP A 36 -18.21 5.76 -25.80
N ASP A 37 -19.26 5.75 -26.61
CA ASP A 37 -20.65 5.92 -26.15
C ASP A 37 -21.03 4.90 -25.06
N ALA A 38 -20.56 3.65 -25.18
CA ALA A 38 -20.81 2.60 -24.20
C ALA A 38 -20.12 2.84 -22.85
N GLN A 39 -19.16 3.77 -22.77
CA GLN A 39 -18.44 4.15 -21.56
C GLN A 39 -18.97 5.47 -20.94
N LEU A 40 -19.95 6.15 -21.54
CA LEU A 40 -20.46 7.43 -21.03
C LEU A 40 -21.02 7.33 -19.60
N ALA A 41 -21.43 6.15 -19.16
CA ALA A 41 -21.85 5.90 -17.77
C ALA A 41 -20.74 6.21 -16.75
N LEU A 42 -19.46 6.17 -17.16
CA LEU A 42 -18.31 6.54 -16.32
C LEU A 42 -18.27 8.04 -16.00
N SER A 43 -19.02 8.91 -16.70
CA SER A 43 -19.08 10.35 -16.41
C SER A 43 -19.60 10.69 -15.01
N LYS A 44 -20.26 9.73 -14.34
CA LYS A 44 -20.69 9.86 -12.95
C LYS A 44 -19.54 9.79 -11.94
N GLU A 45 -18.41 9.21 -12.36
CA GLU A 45 -17.25 8.92 -11.52
C GLU A 45 -15.99 9.67 -12.00
N PHE A 46 -15.90 9.91 -13.31
CA PHE A 46 -14.74 10.46 -14.00
C PHE A 46 -15.14 11.63 -14.88
N ARG A 47 -14.23 12.58 -15.08
CA ARG A 47 -14.37 13.58 -16.13
C ARG A 47 -13.90 12.96 -17.45
N LEU A 48 -14.82 12.65 -18.33
CA LEU A 48 -14.53 12.10 -19.66
C LEU A 48 -14.28 13.24 -20.65
N ILE A 49 -13.14 13.17 -21.34
CA ILE A 49 -12.81 14.00 -22.49
C ILE A 49 -12.61 13.08 -23.67
N ARG A 50 -13.53 13.14 -24.63
CA ARG A 50 -13.47 12.39 -25.90
C ARG A 50 -13.33 13.39 -27.04
N TRP A 51 -12.61 13.04 -28.08
CA TRP A 51 -12.28 13.96 -29.16
C TRP A 51 -12.18 13.25 -30.49
N ASP A 52 -12.30 14.02 -31.58
CA ASP A 52 -12.13 13.53 -32.94
C ASP A 52 -10.75 13.92 -33.44
N MET A 53 -9.96 12.95 -33.92
CA MET A 53 -8.66 13.23 -34.54
C MET A 53 -8.81 14.13 -35.77
N ARG A 54 -7.78 14.90 -36.11
CA ARG A 54 -7.78 15.63 -37.40
C ARG A 54 -8.05 14.68 -38.57
N GLY A 55 -8.82 15.15 -39.55
CA GLY A 55 -9.29 14.31 -40.65
C GLY A 55 -10.37 13.28 -40.29
N HIS A 56 -10.87 13.26 -39.04
CA HIS A 56 -11.90 12.36 -38.56
C HIS A 56 -13.09 13.11 -37.95
N GLY A 57 -14.25 12.45 -37.94
CA GLY A 57 -15.45 12.93 -37.26
C GLY A 57 -15.83 14.35 -37.62
N ARG A 58 -15.93 15.19 -36.58
CA ARG A 58 -16.32 16.61 -36.62
C ARG A 58 -15.12 17.55 -36.58
N SER A 59 -13.91 17.03 -36.44
CA SER A 59 -12.69 17.83 -36.55
C SER A 59 -12.44 18.22 -38.00
N ASP A 60 -11.73 19.33 -38.19
CA ASP A 60 -11.38 19.81 -39.52
C ASP A 60 -10.58 18.73 -40.28
N SER A 61 -10.82 18.69 -41.60
CA SER A 61 -10.16 17.81 -42.55
C SER A 61 -9.44 18.63 -43.63
N PRO A 62 -8.33 19.34 -43.32
CA PRO A 62 -7.60 20.13 -44.30
C PRO A 62 -7.19 19.29 -45.53
N GLU A 63 -7.25 19.88 -46.72
CA GLU A 63 -6.82 19.19 -47.94
C GLU A 63 -5.29 19.08 -48.03
N SER A 64 -4.57 20.08 -47.53
CA SER A 64 -3.11 20.09 -47.53
C SER A 64 -2.55 18.95 -46.69
N SER A 65 -1.69 18.12 -47.29
CA SER A 65 -1.00 17.04 -46.58
C SER A 65 0.05 17.53 -45.58
N GLU A 66 0.53 18.78 -45.72
CA GLU A 66 1.60 19.34 -44.90
C GLU A 66 1.21 19.48 -43.43
N VAL A 67 -0.10 19.59 -43.15
CA VAL A 67 -0.65 19.67 -41.80
C VAL A 67 -1.03 18.29 -41.24
N TYR A 68 -0.52 17.20 -41.79
CA TYR A 68 -0.71 15.86 -41.22
C TYR A 68 0.64 15.25 -40.88
N SER A 69 0.84 14.93 -39.61
CA SER A 69 2.00 14.19 -39.10
C SER A 69 1.71 13.71 -37.68
N LYS A 70 2.56 12.84 -37.11
CA LYS A 70 2.52 12.48 -35.69
C LYS A 70 2.74 13.70 -34.80
N GLN A 71 3.58 14.65 -35.21
CA GLN A 71 3.78 15.89 -34.48
C GLN A 71 2.48 16.68 -34.35
N HIS A 72 1.74 16.84 -35.44
CA HIS A 72 0.46 17.53 -35.44
C HIS A 72 -0.57 16.82 -34.57
N GLN A 73 -0.64 15.49 -34.68
CA GLN A 73 -1.53 14.65 -33.87
C GLN A 73 -1.28 14.84 -32.36
N LEU A 74 -0.02 14.84 -31.91
CA LEU A 74 0.28 15.06 -30.49
C LEU A 74 -0.04 16.48 -30.03
N LYS A 75 0.16 17.47 -30.89
CA LYS A 75 -0.18 18.86 -30.60
C LYS A 75 -1.69 19.09 -30.52
N ASP A 76 -2.49 18.34 -31.27
CA ASP A 76 -3.95 18.33 -31.12
C ASP A 76 -4.36 17.81 -29.76
N MET A 77 -3.75 16.71 -29.32
CA MET A 77 -3.98 16.17 -27.97
C MET A 77 -3.65 17.21 -26.89
N GLU A 78 -2.52 17.92 -27.03
CA GLU A 78 -2.16 19.04 -26.13
C GLU A 78 -3.22 20.14 -26.15
N SER A 79 -3.67 20.54 -27.33
CA SER A 79 -4.64 21.63 -27.51
C SER A 79 -6.01 21.30 -26.93
N VAL A 80 -6.46 20.04 -27.04
CA VAL A 80 -7.70 19.58 -26.39
C VAL A 80 -7.57 19.60 -24.87
N LEU A 81 -6.46 19.08 -24.32
CA LEU A 81 -6.22 19.11 -22.88
C LEU A 81 -6.15 20.55 -22.34
N ASP A 82 -5.47 21.44 -23.05
CA ASP A 82 -5.34 22.86 -22.68
C ASP A 82 -6.68 23.59 -22.77
N ALA A 83 -7.47 23.36 -23.83
CA ALA A 83 -8.83 23.91 -23.96
C ALA A 83 -9.78 23.45 -22.83
N CYS A 84 -9.56 22.25 -22.30
CA CYS A 84 -10.30 21.72 -21.15
C CYS A 84 -9.72 22.17 -19.79
N GLY A 85 -8.60 22.89 -19.77
CA GLY A 85 -7.91 23.26 -18.53
C GLY A 85 -7.34 22.06 -17.75
N VAL A 86 -6.97 20.99 -18.45
CA VAL A 86 -6.46 19.75 -17.85
C VAL A 86 -4.95 19.70 -17.90
N THR A 87 -4.33 19.69 -16.71
CA THR A 87 -2.87 19.59 -16.56
C THR A 87 -2.36 18.16 -16.71
N SER A 88 -3.13 17.16 -16.30
CA SER A 88 -2.77 15.75 -16.46
C SER A 88 -4.00 14.84 -16.48
N ALA A 89 -3.93 13.71 -17.19
CA ALA A 89 -5.05 12.79 -17.36
C ALA A 89 -4.60 11.31 -17.41
N ILE A 90 -5.55 10.39 -17.25
CA ILE A 90 -5.41 8.99 -17.63
C ILE A 90 -5.73 8.89 -19.12
N PHE A 91 -4.76 8.43 -19.90
CA PHE A 91 -4.90 8.35 -21.35
C PHE A 91 -5.48 6.99 -21.72
N VAL A 92 -6.66 7.00 -22.35
CA VAL A 92 -7.39 5.80 -22.78
C VAL A 92 -7.39 5.77 -24.30
N GLY A 93 -6.62 4.87 -24.90
CA GLY A 93 -6.42 4.81 -26.34
C GLY A 93 -6.83 3.47 -26.95
N HIS A 94 -7.66 3.52 -27.99
CA HIS A 94 -7.99 2.36 -28.83
C HIS A 94 -7.13 2.33 -30.10
N SER A 95 -6.53 1.19 -30.43
CA SER A 95 -5.80 0.98 -31.69
C SER A 95 -4.79 2.11 -31.96
N LEU A 96 -4.95 2.91 -33.03
CA LEU A 96 -4.11 4.09 -33.29
C LEU A 96 -3.99 5.04 -32.08
N GLY A 97 -5.08 5.33 -31.39
CA GLY A 97 -5.09 6.20 -30.21
C GLY A 97 -4.26 5.65 -29.04
N GLY A 98 -4.14 4.32 -28.94
CA GLY A 98 -3.25 3.66 -27.98
C GLY A 98 -1.77 3.85 -28.31
N PHE A 99 -1.41 3.75 -29.60
CA PHE A 99 -0.06 4.06 -30.07
C PHE A 99 0.27 5.54 -29.85
N ASP A 100 -0.65 6.45 -30.19
CA ASP A 100 -0.45 7.89 -30.01
C ASP A 100 -0.29 8.26 -28.53
N SER A 101 -1.01 7.58 -27.62
CA SER A 101 -0.86 7.77 -26.17
C SER A 101 0.54 7.37 -25.66
N LEU A 102 1.09 6.26 -26.18
CA LEU A 102 2.47 5.85 -25.87
C LEU A 102 3.49 6.85 -26.44
N LEU A 103 3.30 7.26 -27.70
CA LEU A 103 4.16 8.23 -28.35
C LEU A 103 4.14 9.58 -27.62
N PHE A 104 2.96 10.02 -27.16
CA PHE A 104 2.78 11.22 -26.36
C PHE A 104 3.66 11.19 -25.12
N LEU A 105 3.53 10.12 -24.31
CA LEU A 105 4.31 9.94 -23.10
C LEU A 105 5.82 9.94 -23.37
N LEU A 106 6.27 9.23 -24.41
CA LEU A 106 7.70 9.03 -24.67
C LEU A 106 8.38 10.20 -25.40
N SER A 107 7.60 11.15 -25.93
CA SER A 107 8.13 12.23 -26.79
C SER A 107 8.83 13.36 -26.06
N SER A 108 8.46 13.67 -24.81
CA SER A 108 9.15 14.68 -24.01
C SER A 108 8.80 14.58 -22.53
N PRO A 109 9.65 15.09 -21.61
CA PRO A 109 9.32 15.15 -20.18
C PRO A 109 8.05 15.96 -19.86
N SER A 110 7.81 17.06 -20.60
CA SER A 110 6.61 17.89 -20.39
C SER A 110 5.33 17.14 -20.74
N ARG A 111 5.33 16.34 -21.82
CA ARG A 111 4.21 15.47 -22.17
C ARG A 111 4.09 14.28 -21.23
N ALA A 112 5.21 13.67 -20.83
CA ALA A 112 5.20 12.60 -19.83
C ALA A 112 4.54 13.04 -18.52
N ALA A 113 4.79 14.27 -18.06
CA ALA A 113 4.17 14.84 -16.86
C ALA A 113 2.64 15.00 -16.96
N ARG A 114 2.08 15.08 -18.17
CA ARG A 114 0.64 15.16 -18.41
C ARG A 114 -0.05 13.78 -18.41
N VAL A 115 0.71 12.68 -18.44
CA VAL A 115 0.15 11.32 -18.45
C VAL A 115 0.24 10.70 -17.06
N ARG A 116 -0.91 10.44 -16.44
CA ARG A 116 -1.00 9.84 -15.10
C ARG A 116 -0.99 8.31 -15.16
N ALA A 117 -1.66 7.76 -16.15
CA ALA A 117 -1.72 6.32 -16.43
C ALA A 117 -2.10 6.10 -17.90
N LEU A 118 -1.86 4.89 -18.40
CA LEU A 118 -2.20 4.47 -19.76
C LEU A 118 -3.23 3.34 -19.73
N VAL A 119 -4.23 3.40 -20.59
CA VAL A 119 -5.12 2.29 -20.93
C VAL A 119 -5.04 2.07 -22.44
N LEU A 120 -4.50 0.92 -22.82
CA LEU A 120 -4.12 0.55 -24.18
C LEU A 120 -5.05 -0.57 -24.66
N ILE A 121 -6.01 -0.25 -25.51
CA ILE A 121 -7.07 -1.17 -25.94
C ILE A 121 -6.81 -1.59 -27.40
N SER A 122 -6.65 -2.89 -27.65
CA SER A 122 -6.47 -3.46 -29.00
C SER A 122 -5.43 -2.70 -29.84
N THR A 123 -4.25 -2.49 -29.25
CA THR A 123 -3.18 -1.66 -29.82
C THR A 123 -1.82 -2.34 -29.68
N GLY A 124 -0.80 -1.76 -30.30
CA GLY A 124 0.58 -2.18 -30.19
C GLY A 124 1.55 -1.00 -30.18
N PRO A 125 2.81 -1.22 -29.78
CA PRO A 125 3.81 -0.17 -29.62
C PRO A 125 4.44 0.28 -30.95
N GLY A 126 3.79 -0.01 -32.08
CA GLY A 126 4.37 0.08 -33.41
C GLY A 126 5.36 -1.05 -33.72
N PHE A 127 6.12 -0.91 -34.82
CA PHE A 127 6.97 -1.98 -35.31
C PHE A 127 8.46 -1.67 -35.14
N ALA A 128 9.15 -2.49 -34.36
CA ALA A 128 10.60 -2.36 -34.16
C ALA A 128 11.42 -2.72 -35.42
N LYS A 129 10.94 -3.67 -36.23
CA LYS A 129 11.61 -4.13 -37.45
C LYS A 129 11.23 -3.27 -38.65
N ALA A 130 12.23 -2.81 -39.42
CA ALA A 130 12.03 -1.95 -40.59
C ALA A 130 11.11 -2.61 -41.66
N GLU A 131 11.28 -3.90 -41.93
CA GLU A 131 10.43 -4.64 -42.87
C GLU A 131 8.96 -4.65 -42.44
N SER A 132 8.69 -4.88 -41.14
CA SER A 132 7.32 -4.84 -40.61
C SER A 132 6.74 -3.43 -40.67
N ARG A 133 7.54 -2.38 -40.41
CA ARG A 133 7.14 -0.98 -40.63
C ARG A 133 6.81 -0.71 -42.09
N GLN A 134 7.64 -1.17 -43.03
CA GLN A 134 7.40 -0.97 -44.46
C GLN A 134 6.11 -1.64 -44.93
N ARG A 135 5.83 -2.87 -44.45
CA ARG A 135 4.56 -3.56 -44.72
C ARG A 135 3.37 -2.78 -44.17
N TRP A 136 3.50 -2.23 -42.97
CA TRP A 136 2.47 -1.36 -42.37
C TRP A 136 2.25 -0.08 -43.19
N ASN A 137 3.33 0.60 -43.58
CA ASN A 137 3.25 1.82 -44.37
C ASN A 137 2.66 1.55 -45.76
N SER A 138 2.99 0.43 -46.39
CA SER A 138 2.36 0.01 -47.67
C SER A 138 0.86 -0.22 -47.49
N ARG A 139 0.43 -0.81 -46.37
CA ARG A 139 -1.00 -0.96 -46.04
C ARG A 139 -1.66 0.40 -45.82
N ALA A 140 -0.98 1.34 -45.17
CA ALA A 140 -1.48 2.70 -44.96
C ALA A 140 -1.64 3.45 -46.29
N GLU A 141 -0.74 3.26 -47.25
CA GLU A 141 -0.83 3.82 -48.61
C GLU A 141 -2.02 3.23 -49.40
N VAL A 142 -2.20 1.91 -49.36
CA VAL A 142 -3.37 1.25 -49.97
C VAL A 142 -4.65 1.79 -49.36
N LEU A 143 -4.70 1.90 -48.03
CA LEU A 143 -5.85 2.43 -47.31
C LEU A 143 -6.13 3.89 -47.68
N ALA A 144 -5.09 4.74 -47.79
CA ALA A 144 -5.23 6.11 -48.24
C ALA A 144 -5.78 6.21 -49.67
N ALA A 145 -5.31 5.34 -50.58
CA ALA A 145 -5.83 5.26 -51.94
C ALA A 145 -7.31 4.82 -51.96
N GLU A 146 -7.69 3.88 -51.10
CA GLU A 146 -9.08 3.45 -50.95
C GLU A 146 -9.98 4.57 -50.42
N PHE A 147 -9.57 5.35 -49.42
CA PHE A 147 -10.32 6.52 -48.96
C PHE A 147 -10.37 7.63 -50.00
N THR A 148 -9.32 7.82 -50.78
CA THR A 148 -9.31 8.77 -51.90
C THR A 148 -10.35 8.36 -52.95
N ALA A 149 -10.36 7.08 -53.34
CA ALA A 149 -11.25 6.56 -54.37
C ALA A 149 -12.70 6.42 -53.90
N LYS A 150 -12.93 5.84 -52.72
CA LYS A 150 -14.24 5.39 -52.24
C LYS A 150 -14.77 6.18 -51.05
N GLY A 151 -13.95 7.03 -50.43
CA GLY A 151 -14.34 7.70 -49.19
C GLY A 151 -14.68 6.70 -48.10
N ARG A 152 -15.73 6.98 -47.31
CA ARG A 152 -16.18 6.09 -46.23
C ARG A 152 -16.70 4.73 -46.70
N ASP A 153 -17.00 4.54 -47.99
CA ASP A 153 -17.36 3.22 -48.52
C ASP A 153 -16.16 2.25 -48.53
N ALA A 154 -14.95 2.74 -48.26
CA ALA A 154 -13.78 1.90 -47.96
C ALA A 154 -13.86 1.21 -46.58
N LEU A 155 -14.73 1.66 -45.67
CA LEU A 155 -14.85 1.06 -44.34
C LEU A 155 -15.55 -0.32 -44.41
N PRO A 156 -15.12 -1.30 -43.60
CA PRO A 156 -15.77 -2.61 -43.55
C PRO A 156 -17.25 -2.52 -43.21
N LYS A 157 -18.11 -3.29 -43.89
CA LYS A 157 -19.58 -3.31 -43.65
C LYS A 157 -20.00 -3.68 -42.22
N THR A 158 -19.11 -4.33 -41.46
CA THR A 158 -19.30 -4.75 -40.06
C THR A 158 -18.94 -3.66 -39.05
N ASP A 159 -18.38 -2.54 -39.50
CA ASP A 159 -18.00 -1.42 -38.65
C ASP A 159 -19.25 -0.59 -38.31
N ARG A 160 -19.61 -0.54 -37.01
CA ARG A 160 -20.75 0.27 -36.53
C ARG A 160 -20.47 1.78 -36.60
N ASN A 161 -19.25 2.20 -36.98
CA ASN A 161 -18.81 3.58 -37.24
C ASN A 161 -19.54 4.33 -38.37
N LYS A 162 -20.76 3.94 -38.77
CA LYS A 162 -21.61 4.73 -39.66
C LYS A 162 -22.31 5.88 -38.94
N SER A 163 -21.65 6.57 -38.01
CA SER A 163 -22.27 7.68 -37.31
C SER A 163 -22.17 8.99 -38.09
N HIS A 164 -23.14 9.87 -37.81
CA HIS A 164 -23.85 10.68 -38.81
C HIS A 164 -23.32 12.10 -39.08
N THR A 165 -22.13 12.48 -38.62
CA THR A 165 -21.66 13.87 -38.79
C THR A 165 -20.51 13.97 -39.79
N ASP A 166 -20.79 14.65 -40.89
CA ASP A 166 -20.03 14.83 -42.12
C ASP A 166 -19.37 16.21 -42.17
N HIS A 167 -18.04 16.27 -42.06
CA HIS A 167 -17.24 17.44 -42.46
C HIS A 167 -15.91 16.96 -43.11
N GLY A 168 -15.91 16.69 -44.42
CA GLY A 168 -14.66 16.63 -45.24
C GLY A 168 -13.96 15.27 -45.41
N ALA A 169 -14.69 14.16 -45.20
CA ALA A 169 -14.14 12.85 -44.85
C ALA A 169 -13.23 12.12 -45.87
N ARG A 170 -13.15 12.49 -47.16
CA ARG A 170 -12.37 11.68 -48.14
C ARG A 170 -10.87 11.99 -48.08
N VAL A 171 -10.53 13.25 -48.32
CA VAL A 171 -9.13 13.72 -48.36
C VAL A 171 -8.52 13.71 -46.95
N GLY A 172 -9.31 14.09 -45.93
CA GLY A 172 -8.88 14.05 -44.53
C GLY A 172 -8.49 12.64 -44.05
N LEU A 173 -9.36 11.64 -44.26
CA LEU A 173 -9.05 10.25 -43.89
C LEU A 173 -7.89 9.69 -44.71
N ALA A 174 -7.77 10.04 -45.99
CA ALA A 174 -6.65 9.62 -46.82
C ALA A 174 -5.31 10.22 -46.33
N ASN A 175 -5.28 11.52 -46.02
CA ASN A 175 -4.11 12.17 -45.45
C ASN A 175 -3.78 11.62 -44.06
N SER A 176 -4.77 11.44 -43.18
CA SER A 176 -4.56 10.80 -41.89
C SER A 176 -4.05 9.37 -42.02
N ALA A 177 -4.52 8.58 -43.00
CA ALA A 177 -3.97 7.26 -43.26
C ALA A 177 -2.48 7.34 -43.65
N LYS A 178 -2.15 8.23 -44.58
CA LYS A 178 -0.80 8.34 -45.14
C LYS A 178 0.23 8.91 -44.16
N TYR A 179 -0.17 9.86 -43.30
CA TYR A 179 0.79 10.64 -42.49
C TYR A 179 0.61 10.49 -40.97
N ILE A 180 -0.55 10.05 -40.48
CA ILE A 180 -0.79 9.84 -39.03
C ILE A 180 -0.87 8.36 -38.70
N PHE A 181 -1.51 7.53 -39.52
CA PHE A 181 -1.62 6.09 -39.28
C PHE A 181 -0.32 5.34 -39.64
N ALA A 182 0.41 5.83 -40.64
CA ALA A 182 1.72 5.33 -41.01
C ALA A 182 2.81 5.61 -39.94
N GLN A 183 3.90 4.84 -39.99
CA GLN A 183 5.10 5.00 -39.18
C GLN A 183 6.26 5.39 -40.09
N LEU A 184 6.24 6.65 -40.55
CA LEU A 184 7.18 7.20 -41.50
C LEU A 184 8.47 7.64 -40.80
N GLU A 185 9.63 7.22 -41.30
CA GLU A 185 10.94 7.63 -40.74
C GLU A 185 11.18 9.13 -40.92
N GLN A 186 10.62 9.72 -41.98
CA GLN A 186 10.68 11.14 -42.30
C GLN A 186 9.66 12.00 -41.55
N ASP A 187 8.86 11.41 -40.65
CA ASP A 187 7.92 12.20 -39.84
C ASP A 187 8.70 13.23 -38.99
N PRO A 188 8.28 14.51 -38.93
CA PRO A 188 9.00 15.56 -38.22
C PRO A 188 9.26 15.27 -36.73
N LEU A 189 8.35 14.56 -36.05
CA LEU A 189 8.58 14.14 -34.67
C LEU A 189 9.49 12.91 -34.65
N LEU A 190 9.12 11.84 -35.37
CA LEU A 190 9.84 10.55 -35.27
C LEU A 190 11.30 10.65 -35.71
N SER A 191 11.60 11.45 -36.74
CA SER A 191 12.98 11.66 -37.24
C SER A 191 13.93 12.28 -36.21
N THR A 192 13.39 12.99 -35.20
CA THR A 192 14.18 13.60 -34.11
C THR A 192 14.29 12.71 -32.87
N MET A 193 13.53 11.61 -32.83
CA MET A 193 13.42 10.75 -31.67
C MET A 193 14.49 9.64 -31.69
N PRO A 194 14.93 9.16 -30.51
CA PRO A 194 15.77 7.98 -30.43
C PRO A 194 15.09 6.79 -31.11
N HIS A 195 15.82 6.10 -31.99
CA HIS A 195 15.34 4.97 -32.80
C HIS A 195 14.28 5.31 -33.86
N GLY A 196 14.09 6.59 -34.21
CA GLY A 196 13.24 6.97 -35.35
C GLY A 196 11.80 6.50 -35.21
N ALA A 197 11.22 5.97 -36.28
CA ALA A 197 9.87 5.41 -36.26
C ALA A 197 9.72 4.15 -35.38
N ALA A 198 10.83 3.56 -34.91
CA ALA A 198 10.81 2.45 -33.96
C ALA A 198 10.77 2.89 -32.48
N THR A 199 10.79 4.19 -32.19
CA THR A 199 11.02 4.75 -30.84
C THR A 199 10.13 4.11 -29.77
N VAL A 200 8.83 3.98 -30.04
CA VAL A 200 7.87 3.45 -29.06
C VAL A 200 8.13 1.96 -28.76
N ALA A 201 8.37 1.14 -29.79
CA ALA A 201 8.62 -0.29 -29.62
C ALA A 201 9.96 -0.60 -28.92
N GLN A 202 10.93 0.30 -29.06
CA GLN A 202 12.26 0.14 -28.45
C GLN A 202 12.33 0.64 -27.01
N ARG A 203 11.44 1.56 -26.61
CA ARG A 203 11.52 2.28 -25.33
C ARG A 203 10.37 1.95 -24.36
N LEU A 204 9.75 0.79 -24.53
CA LEU A 204 8.64 0.36 -23.66
C LEU A 204 9.04 0.22 -22.18
N ASP A 205 10.30 -0.09 -21.91
CA ASP A 205 10.88 -0.18 -20.59
C ASP A 205 11.00 1.20 -19.90
N GLU A 206 10.98 2.30 -20.64
CA GLU A 206 10.94 3.66 -20.11
C GLU A 206 9.54 4.08 -19.64
N VAL A 207 8.48 3.34 -20.01
CA VAL A 207 7.11 3.61 -19.57
C VAL A 207 6.98 3.19 -18.10
N LYS A 208 6.96 4.18 -17.20
CA LYS A 208 6.87 3.96 -15.74
C LYS A 208 5.48 4.18 -15.14
N VAL A 209 4.59 4.86 -15.85
CA VAL A 209 3.22 5.09 -15.37
C VAL A 209 2.43 3.79 -15.31
N PRO A 210 1.44 3.67 -14.40
CA PRO A 210 0.55 2.51 -14.39
C PRO A 210 -0.09 2.31 -15.76
N THR A 211 -0.11 1.07 -16.24
CA THR A 211 -0.56 0.75 -17.60
C THR A 211 -1.52 -0.43 -17.59
N LEU A 212 -2.66 -0.28 -18.24
CA LEU A 212 -3.60 -1.36 -18.52
C LEU A 212 -3.54 -1.70 -20.00
N VAL A 213 -3.34 -2.97 -20.33
CA VAL A 213 -3.42 -3.47 -21.70
C VAL A 213 -4.67 -4.33 -21.81
N LEU A 214 -5.65 -3.89 -22.59
CA LEU A 214 -6.88 -4.63 -22.89
C LEU A 214 -6.81 -5.18 -24.31
N ILE A 215 -7.10 -6.46 -24.47
CA ILE A 215 -7.10 -7.12 -25.77
C ILE A 215 -8.22 -8.16 -25.85
N GLY A 216 -8.83 -8.27 -27.03
CA GLY A 216 -9.90 -9.23 -27.27
C GLY A 216 -9.35 -10.61 -27.59
N GLU A 217 -10.01 -11.66 -27.11
CA GLU A 217 -9.62 -13.05 -27.40
C GLU A 217 -9.57 -13.34 -28.91
N GLN A 218 -10.47 -12.73 -29.69
CA GLN A 218 -10.54 -12.90 -31.14
C GLN A 218 -9.64 -11.92 -31.91
N ASP A 219 -9.04 -10.92 -31.24
CA ASP A 219 -8.14 -9.93 -31.84
C ASP A 219 -6.70 -10.47 -31.98
N LYS A 220 -6.57 -11.62 -32.63
CA LYS A 220 -5.34 -12.42 -32.72
C LYS A 220 -4.16 -11.64 -33.29
N SER A 221 -4.40 -10.68 -34.18
CA SER A 221 -3.36 -9.85 -34.80
C SER A 221 -2.60 -8.98 -33.80
N PHE A 222 -3.21 -8.63 -32.67
CA PHE A 222 -2.61 -7.77 -31.65
C PHE A 222 -2.16 -8.52 -30.38
N HIS A 223 -2.39 -9.84 -30.29
CA HIS A 223 -2.00 -10.65 -29.13
C HIS A 223 -0.51 -10.55 -28.81
N ALA A 224 0.36 -10.70 -29.82
CA ALA A 224 1.81 -10.62 -29.63
C ALA A 224 2.26 -9.22 -29.16
N ALA A 225 1.62 -8.16 -29.67
CA ALA A 225 1.89 -6.79 -29.26
C ALA A 225 1.43 -6.53 -27.83
N ALA A 226 0.23 -6.99 -27.46
CA ALA A 226 -0.30 -6.88 -26.10
C ALA A 226 0.58 -7.61 -25.07
N GLN A 227 1.02 -8.84 -25.38
CA GLN A 227 1.97 -9.59 -24.56
C GLN A 227 3.32 -8.89 -24.45
N MET A 228 3.83 -8.32 -25.55
CA MET A 228 5.09 -7.56 -25.54
C MET A 228 5.00 -6.34 -24.61
N MET A 229 3.94 -5.55 -24.71
CA MET A 229 3.72 -4.38 -23.84
C MET A 229 3.60 -4.82 -22.38
N ALA A 230 2.80 -5.84 -22.08
CA ALA A 230 2.64 -6.38 -20.73
C ALA A 230 3.95 -6.89 -20.12
N LYS A 231 4.87 -7.42 -20.95
CA LYS A 231 6.17 -7.92 -20.51
C LYS A 231 7.20 -6.81 -20.30
N LYS A 232 7.22 -5.79 -21.17
CA LYS A 232 8.28 -4.77 -21.18
C LYS A 232 7.95 -3.55 -20.31
N VAL A 233 6.68 -3.21 -20.15
CA VAL A 233 6.25 -2.09 -19.31
C VAL A 233 6.17 -2.59 -17.86
N ALA A 234 6.98 -2.02 -16.97
CA ALA A 234 7.16 -2.53 -15.60
C ALA A 234 5.85 -2.60 -14.78
N ASN A 235 4.92 -1.67 -15.02
CA ASN A 235 3.66 -1.53 -14.31
C ASN A 235 2.44 -1.86 -15.18
N ALA A 236 2.59 -2.81 -16.12
CA ALA A 236 1.51 -3.20 -17.02
C ALA A 236 0.66 -4.37 -16.48
N LYS A 237 -0.66 -4.23 -16.59
CA LYS A 237 -1.64 -5.29 -16.37
C LYS A 237 -2.26 -5.68 -17.70
N LEU A 238 -2.14 -6.95 -18.09
CA LEU A 238 -2.81 -7.49 -19.28
C LEU A 238 -4.17 -8.07 -18.91
N VAL A 239 -5.21 -7.67 -19.62
CA VAL A 239 -6.57 -8.21 -19.52
C VAL A 239 -7.01 -8.68 -20.90
N MET A 240 -7.31 -9.97 -21.00
CA MET A 240 -7.92 -10.58 -22.17
C MET A 240 -9.44 -10.59 -22.00
N VAL A 241 -10.20 -10.08 -22.96
CA VAL A 241 -11.67 -10.07 -22.94
C VAL A 241 -12.20 -11.26 -23.75
N PRO A 242 -12.87 -12.24 -23.11
CA PRO A 242 -13.42 -13.42 -23.80
C PRO A 242 -14.40 -13.03 -24.91
N GLY A 243 -14.30 -13.68 -26.07
CA GLY A 243 -15.13 -13.37 -27.24
C GLY A 243 -14.88 -12.00 -27.89
N GLY A 244 -14.00 -11.18 -27.33
CA GLY A 244 -13.72 -9.81 -27.78
C GLY A 244 -12.98 -9.73 -29.12
N GLY A 245 -13.46 -8.88 -30.02
CA GLY A 245 -12.77 -8.51 -31.27
C GLY A 245 -11.94 -7.21 -31.14
N HIS A 246 -11.60 -6.59 -32.26
CA HIS A 246 -10.72 -5.39 -32.29
C HIS A 246 -11.36 -4.13 -31.68
N SER A 247 -12.68 -3.94 -31.82
CA SER A 247 -13.42 -2.80 -31.27
C SER A 247 -14.10 -3.19 -29.95
N LEU A 248 -13.30 -3.45 -28.91
CA LEU A 248 -13.79 -3.90 -27.60
C LEU A 248 -14.70 -2.86 -26.92
N GLN A 249 -14.35 -1.59 -27.01
CA GLN A 249 -15.07 -0.49 -26.37
C GLN A 249 -16.53 -0.41 -26.82
N GLU A 250 -16.80 -0.82 -28.07
CA GLU A 250 -18.15 -0.88 -28.65
C GLU A 250 -18.80 -2.25 -28.42
N SER A 251 -18.13 -3.33 -28.84
CA SER A 251 -18.71 -4.68 -28.84
C SER A 251 -18.88 -5.29 -27.45
N HIS A 252 -18.00 -4.92 -26.52
CA HIS A 252 -17.90 -5.44 -25.16
C HIS A 252 -17.85 -4.28 -24.15
N GLY A 253 -18.64 -3.23 -24.40
CA GLY A 253 -18.53 -1.97 -23.68
C GLY A 253 -18.72 -2.07 -22.16
N ALA A 254 -19.54 -3.01 -21.68
CA ALA A 254 -19.67 -3.28 -20.24
C ALA A 254 -18.39 -3.86 -19.62
N ALA A 255 -17.71 -4.78 -20.32
CA ALA A 255 -16.45 -5.36 -19.87
C ALA A 255 -15.32 -4.31 -19.85
N VAL A 256 -15.26 -3.46 -20.89
CA VAL A 256 -14.31 -2.34 -20.96
C VAL A 256 -14.58 -1.31 -19.86
N THR A 257 -15.85 -0.96 -19.62
CA THR A 257 -16.26 -0.06 -18.53
C THR A 257 -15.84 -0.60 -17.17
N ALA A 258 -16.07 -1.90 -16.92
CA ALA A 258 -15.66 -2.55 -15.67
C ALA A 258 -14.13 -2.53 -15.52
N ALA A 259 -13.39 -2.89 -16.57
CA ALA A 259 -11.93 -2.90 -16.55
C ALA A 259 -11.34 -1.49 -16.33
N LEU A 260 -11.92 -0.46 -16.95
CA LEU A 260 -11.55 0.94 -16.73
C LEU A 260 -11.80 1.36 -15.28
N ARG A 261 -12.97 1.05 -14.74
CA ARG A 261 -13.32 1.36 -13.34
C ARG A 261 -12.38 0.67 -12.36
N ASP A 262 -12.13 -0.63 -12.55
CA ASP A 262 -11.23 -1.40 -11.70
C ASP A 262 -9.81 -0.84 -11.75
N PHE A 263 -9.29 -0.57 -12.96
CA PHE A 263 -7.96 0.00 -13.12
C PHE A 263 -7.82 1.40 -12.53
N CYS A 264 -8.80 2.26 -12.74
CA CYS A 264 -8.77 3.61 -12.19
C CYS A 264 -8.95 3.60 -10.67
N ALA A 265 -9.82 2.76 -10.11
CA ALA A 265 -9.96 2.60 -8.66
C ALA A 265 -8.63 2.16 -8.03
N ASP A 266 -7.96 1.19 -8.64
CA ASP A 266 -6.64 0.75 -8.17
C ASP A 266 -5.56 1.86 -8.37
N SER A 267 -5.70 2.73 -9.37
CA SER A 267 -4.82 3.89 -9.61
C SER A 267 -5.10 5.08 -8.67
N HIS A 268 -6.35 5.24 -8.22
CA HIS A 268 -6.79 6.38 -7.41
C HIS A 268 -6.27 6.37 -5.99
N SER A 269 -6.03 5.19 -5.41
CA SER A 269 -5.34 5.05 -4.11
C SER A 269 -3.94 5.67 -4.14
N VAL A 270 -3.25 5.62 -5.29
CA VAL A 270 -1.93 6.25 -5.50
C VAL A 270 -2.05 7.76 -5.77
N PHE A 271 -3.16 8.23 -6.33
CA PHE A 271 -3.34 9.64 -6.70
C PHE A 271 -3.98 10.50 -5.60
N ALA A 272 -4.74 9.92 -4.68
CA ALA A 272 -5.31 10.63 -3.52
C ALA A 272 -4.24 11.04 -2.49
N LEU A 273 -3.14 10.28 -2.38
CA LEU A 273 -2.02 10.56 -1.47
C LEU A 273 -1.26 11.87 -1.78
N HIS A 274 -1.38 12.43 -2.99
CA HIS A 274 -0.70 13.68 -3.36
C HIS A 274 -1.56 14.94 -3.21
N ALA A 275 -2.89 14.82 -3.17
CA ALA A 275 -3.77 16.00 -3.17
C ALA A 275 -4.04 16.58 -1.77
N THR A 276 -3.89 15.78 -0.71
CA THR A 276 -4.21 16.20 0.67
C THR A 276 -3.07 16.85 1.44
N ASN A 277 -1.82 16.83 0.93
CA ASN A 277 -0.68 17.45 1.61
C ASN A 277 -0.28 18.84 1.09
N PHE A 278 -1.02 19.45 0.16
CA PHE A 278 -0.69 20.77 -0.42
C PHE A 278 -1.69 21.89 -0.14
N LYS A 279 -2.48 21.79 0.94
CA LYS A 279 -3.29 22.91 1.44
C LYS A 279 -2.92 23.27 2.88
N LYS A 280 -1.70 23.76 3.08
CA LYS A 280 -1.32 24.78 4.10
C LYS A 280 0.18 25.05 4.02
N GLY A 281 0.54 26.07 3.25
CA GLY A 281 1.88 26.64 3.24
C GLY A 281 1.85 27.92 2.43
N ARG A 282 1.94 29.06 3.10
CA ARG A 282 2.04 30.37 2.46
C ARG A 282 3.27 30.40 1.53
N SER A 283 3.11 31.12 0.44
CA SER A 283 4.15 31.47 -0.53
C SER A 283 5.49 31.84 0.12
N CYS A 284 6.56 31.15 -0.24
CA CYS A 284 7.89 31.72 -0.21
C CYS A 284 8.77 31.10 -1.30
N GLY A 285 9.33 31.97 -2.14
CA GLY A 285 10.63 31.83 -2.83
C GLY A 285 10.85 30.64 -3.76
N SER A 286 11.02 30.94 -5.05
CA SER A 286 11.59 30.04 -6.04
C SER A 286 13.00 29.56 -5.65
N SER A 287 13.15 28.27 -5.36
CA SER A 287 14.42 27.57 -5.52
C SER A 287 14.17 26.16 -6.05
N THR A 288 14.97 25.77 -7.03
CA THR A 288 14.94 24.50 -7.76
C THR A 288 15.05 23.29 -6.82
N VAL A 289 13.95 22.55 -6.67
CA VAL A 289 13.91 21.29 -5.90
C VAL A 289 14.51 20.16 -6.73
N LYS A 290 15.61 19.56 -6.26
CA LYS A 290 16.20 18.33 -6.82
C LYS A 290 15.28 17.13 -6.57
N ARG A 291 15.39 16.10 -7.42
CA ARG A 291 14.58 14.87 -7.30
C ARG A 291 14.97 14.08 -6.04
N PRO A 292 14.03 13.35 -5.38
CA PRO A 292 14.31 12.58 -4.17
C PRO A 292 15.36 11.46 -4.31
N SER A 293 15.68 11.03 -5.55
CA SER A 293 16.75 10.09 -5.85
C SER A 293 18.16 10.67 -5.68
N ASP A 294 18.27 12.00 -5.60
CA ASP A 294 19.52 12.73 -5.54
C ASP A 294 19.82 13.25 -4.10
N MET A 295 19.06 12.79 -3.12
CA MET A 295 19.20 13.15 -1.70
C MET A 295 20.15 12.18 -1.01
N ASP A 296 21.41 12.59 -0.84
CA ASP A 296 22.30 11.98 0.14
C ASP A 296 21.79 12.33 1.55
N LYS A 297 21.03 11.42 2.15
CA LYS A 297 20.44 11.62 3.49
C LYS A 297 21.48 11.68 4.61
N SER A 298 22.72 11.29 4.36
CA SER A 298 23.79 11.39 5.38
C SER A 298 24.10 12.85 5.74
N SER A 299 23.89 13.78 4.80
CA SER A 299 24.14 15.21 4.97
C SER A 299 23.07 15.95 5.79
N THR A 300 21.85 15.40 5.91
CA THR A 300 20.71 16.04 6.60
C THR A 300 20.59 15.67 8.09
N LEU A 301 21.36 14.69 8.55
CA LEU A 301 21.25 14.17 9.91
C LEU A 301 21.65 15.18 11.00
N PRO A 302 22.76 15.94 10.85
CA PRO A 302 23.11 16.97 11.83
C PRO A 302 22.05 18.07 11.92
N ASP A 303 21.39 18.40 10.80
CA ASP A 303 20.32 19.42 10.77
C ASP A 303 19.04 18.96 11.49
N VAL A 304 18.67 17.67 11.40
CA VAL A 304 17.51 17.12 12.13
C VAL A 304 17.81 16.89 13.61
N MET A 305 19.03 16.44 13.96
CA MET A 305 19.46 16.22 15.35
C MET A 305 19.81 17.54 16.08
N GLY A 306 20.31 18.53 15.34
CA GLY A 306 20.69 19.86 15.83
C GLY A 306 19.50 20.84 15.94
N ALA A 307 18.36 20.53 15.31
CA ALA A 307 17.11 21.25 15.52
C ALA A 307 16.46 20.86 16.87
N GLN A 308 17.11 21.22 17.98
CA GLN A 308 16.49 21.12 19.30
C GLN A 308 15.31 22.12 19.40
N PRO A 309 14.17 21.74 20.01
CA PRO A 309 12.99 22.60 20.16
C PRO A 309 13.24 23.88 20.98
N GLU A 310 14.37 23.93 21.68
CA GLU A 310 14.77 24.98 22.61
C GLU A 310 14.89 26.34 21.92
N SER A 311 15.22 26.37 20.61
CA SER A 311 15.39 27.62 19.86
C SER A 311 14.06 28.29 19.42
N PHE A 312 12.95 27.56 19.38
CA PHE A 312 11.69 28.07 18.80
C PHE A 312 10.60 28.45 19.83
N THR A 313 10.65 27.90 21.04
CA THR A 313 9.58 28.11 22.03
C THR A 313 9.86 29.24 23.01
N GLY A 314 11.12 29.71 23.12
CA GLY A 314 11.49 30.83 23.99
C GLY A 314 11.28 30.57 25.49
N VAL A 315 11.18 29.30 25.90
CA VAL A 315 11.02 28.90 27.30
C VAL A 315 12.25 28.12 27.73
N GLU A 316 13.05 28.70 28.64
CA GLU A 316 14.07 27.95 29.38
C GLU A 316 13.39 26.79 30.12
N GLU A 317 13.77 25.56 29.75
CA GLU A 317 13.55 24.31 30.47
C GLU A 317 12.14 24.07 31.04
N HIS A 318 11.18 23.70 30.18
CA HIS A 318 9.87 23.23 30.65
C HIS A 318 10.01 21.89 31.43
N PRO A 319 9.38 21.70 32.61
CA PRO A 319 9.49 20.50 33.46
C PRO A 319 9.17 19.16 32.76
N SER A 320 8.40 19.19 31.67
CA SER A 320 8.10 18.02 30.83
C SER A 320 9.33 17.44 30.14
N HIS A 321 10.31 18.27 29.78
CA HIS A 321 11.56 17.81 29.15
C HIS A 321 12.48 17.11 30.17
N LYS A 322 12.57 17.63 31.40
CA LYS A 322 13.29 16.95 32.50
C LYS A 322 12.65 15.60 32.88
N ARG A 323 11.32 15.51 32.86
CA ARG A 323 10.59 14.24 33.07
C ARG A 323 10.87 13.23 31.96
N ALA A 324 10.75 13.64 30.70
CA ALA A 324 11.05 12.81 29.54
C ALA A 324 12.51 12.31 29.51
N ALA A 325 13.48 13.14 29.92
CA ALA A 325 14.88 12.75 30.04
C ALA A 325 15.14 11.75 31.18
N ALA A 326 14.51 11.95 32.36
CA ALA A 326 14.61 11.02 33.48
C ALA A 326 13.93 9.66 33.18
N ASP A 327 12.78 9.69 32.50
CA ASP A 327 12.05 8.50 32.04
C ASP A 327 12.86 7.74 30.97
N SER A 328 13.58 8.44 30.10
CA SER A 328 14.47 7.85 29.09
C SER A 328 15.67 7.12 29.72
N ALA A 329 16.28 7.69 30.77
CA ALA A 329 17.37 7.02 31.49
C ALA A 329 16.89 5.77 32.26
N ALA A 330 15.69 5.82 32.85
CA ALA A 330 15.07 4.67 33.50
C ALA A 330 14.69 3.57 32.51
N ALA A 331 14.10 3.94 31.36
CA ALA A 331 13.77 3.03 30.26
C ALA A 331 15.04 2.36 29.72
N LYS A 332 16.13 3.12 29.51
CA LYS A 332 17.41 2.57 29.06
C LYS A 332 17.96 1.53 30.04
N ARG A 333 18.00 1.83 31.35
CA ARG A 333 18.45 0.87 32.38
C ARG A 333 17.59 -0.39 32.45
N LEU A 334 16.30 -0.29 32.14
CA LEU A 334 15.41 -1.45 32.05
C LEU A 334 15.77 -2.32 30.84
N LEU A 335 15.97 -1.71 29.67
CA LEU A 335 16.28 -2.41 28.43
C LEU A 335 17.67 -3.05 28.46
N ASP A 336 18.67 -2.37 29.02
CA ASP A 336 20.01 -2.93 29.22
C ASP A 336 19.97 -4.21 30.06
N ARG A 337 19.25 -4.18 31.20
CA ARG A 337 19.06 -5.36 32.05
C ARG A 337 18.28 -6.47 31.37
N ALA A 338 17.25 -6.12 30.59
CA ALA A 338 16.49 -7.11 29.82
C ALA A 338 17.36 -7.79 28.77
N PHE A 339 18.23 -7.04 28.09
CA PHE A 339 19.17 -7.58 27.12
C PHE A 339 20.18 -8.51 27.78
N GLU A 340 20.79 -8.10 28.90
CA GLU A 340 21.71 -8.93 29.69
C GLU A 340 21.04 -10.22 30.18
N ALA A 341 19.80 -10.15 30.65
CA ALA A 341 19.04 -11.31 31.12
C ALA A 341 18.70 -12.32 30.01
N LEU A 342 18.61 -11.88 28.74
CA LEU A 342 18.34 -12.74 27.59
C LEU A 342 19.58 -13.50 27.10
N GLN A 343 20.78 -12.96 27.31
CA GLN A 343 22.03 -13.54 26.78
C GLN A 343 22.21 -15.03 27.13
N PRO A 344 22.00 -15.49 28.39
CA PRO A 344 22.14 -16.91 28.72
C PRO A 344 21.12 -17.82 28.01
N ALA A 345 19.93 -17.30 27.68
CA ALA A 345 18.89 -18.05 26.96
C ALA A 345 19.17 -18.15 25.46
N LEU A 346 19.86 -17.17 24.88
CA LEU A 346 20.24 -17.14 23.46
C LEU A 346 21.48 -17.98 23.15
N ALA A 347 22.43 -18.03 24.09
CA ALA A 347 23.76 -18.60 23.87
C ALA A 347 23.76 -20.03 23.29
N PRO A 348 22.89 -20.98 23.71
CA PRO A 348 22.85 -22.31 23.10
C PRO A 348 22.47 -22.30 21.63
N SER A 349 21.45 -21.52 21.25
CA SER A 349 20.98 -21.42 19.87
C SER A 349 22.01 -20.72 18.98
N LEU A 350 22.68 -19.68 19.48
CA LEU A 350 23.74 -19.00 18.73
C LEU A 350 24.95 -19.92 18.48
N ARG A 351 25.35 -20.72 19.48
CA ARG A 351 26.41 -21.74 19.30
C ARG A 351 26.03 -22.75 18.23
N GLN A 352 24.78 -23.24 18.26
CA GLN A 352 24.29 -24.17 17.26
C GLN A 352 24.30 -23.57 15.84
N MET A 353 23.95 -22.29 15.69
CA MET A 353 24.05 -21.60 14.39
C MET A 353 25.50 -21.55 13.90
N HIS A 354 26.46 -21.21 14.77
CA HIS A 354 27.88 -21.19 14.43
C HIS A 354 28.44 -22.57 14.07
N GLU A 355 28.02 -23.61 14.79
CA GLU A 355 28.38 -24.99 14.49
C GLU A 355 27.85 -25.42 13.10
N LEU A 356 26.59 -25.10 12.78
CA LEU A 356 26.00 -25.39 11.46
C LEU A 356 26.67 -24.62 10.33
N ALA A 357 27.13 -23.39 10.60
CA ALA A 357 27.86 -22.58 9.63
C ALA A 357 29.32 -23.02 9.44
N GLY A 358 29.84 -23.93 10.29
CA GLY A 358 31.26 -24.29 10.30
C GLY A 358 32.17 -23.15 10.77
N GLY A 359 31.63 -22.16 11.49
CA GLY A 359 32.36 -20.97 11.91
C GLY A 359 31.47 -19.80 12.36
N ALA A 360 32.03 -18.60 12.42
CA ALA A 360 31.26 -17.40 12.70
C ALA A 360 30.21 -17.17 11.60
N VAL A 361 28.96 -16.95 11.99
CA VAL A 361 27.85 -16.65 11.08
C VAL A 361 28.00 -15.21 10.63
N SER A 362 28.05 -14.99 9.32
CA SER A 362 28.05 -13.64 8.75
C SER A 362 26.64 -13.04 8.80
N HIS A 363 26.53 -11.72 8.72
CA HIS A 363 25.22 -11.06 8.64
C HIS A 363 24.43 -11.49 7.38
N ALA A 364 25.11 -11.78 6.27
CA ALA A 364 24.47 -12.26 5.04
C ALA A 364 23.86 -13.66 5.20
N ASP A 365 24.45 -14.51 6.04
CA ASP A 365 24.00 -15.89 6.27
C ASP A 365 23.06 -16.03 7.48
N GLU A 366 22.92 -14.97 8.27
CA GLU A 366 22.16 -14.94 9.52
C GLU A 366 20.73 -15.45 9.33
N ALA A 367 20.01 -14.96 8.32
CA ALA A 367 18.63 -15.36 8.06
C ALA A 367 18.49 -16.86 7.76
N TYR A 368 19.44 -17.46 7.02
CA TYR A 368 19.41 -18.88 6.68
C TYR A 368 19.61 -19.76 7.93
N PHE A 369 20.65 -19.51 8.71
CA PHE A 369 20.95 -20.30 9.91
C PHE A 369 19.95 -20.05 11.03
N ARG A 370 19.41 -18.83 11.15
CA ARG A 370 18.31 -18.52 12.05
C ARG A 370 17.09 -19.38 11.71
N GLY A 371 16.81 -19.55 10.42
CA GLY A 371 15.71 -20.40 9.95
C GLY A 371 15.82 -21.86 10.38
N LEU A 372 17.04 -22.40 10.40
CA LEU A 372 17.33 -23.77 10.84
C LEU A 372 17.22 -23.96 12.35
N VAL A 373 17.66 -22.99 13.15
CA VAL A 373 17.79 -23.13 14.60
C VAL A 373 16.54 -22.66 15.35
N PHE A 374 15.87 -21.60 14.90
CA PHE A 374 14.74 -20.98 15.60
C PHE A 374 13.37 -21.41 15.07
N ARG A 375 13.30 -22.58 14.41
CA ARG A 375 12.05 -23.18 13.90
C ARG A 375 11.30 -22.27 12.91
N GLU A 376 11.99 -21.41 12.15
CA GLU A 376 11.31 -20.60 11.11
C GLU A 376 10.81 -21.49 9.96
N LEU A 377 11.38 -22.69 9.79
CA LEU A 377 10.83 -23.71 8.88
C LEU A 377 9.43 -24.19 9.31
N ASP A 378 9.16 -24.30 10.62
CA ASP A 378 7.82 -24.62 11.12
C ASP A 378 6.84 -23.47 10.84
N ARG A 379 7.32 -22.22 10.81
CA ARG A 379 6.49 -21.06 10.43
C ARG A 379 6.10 -21.10 8.95
N LEU A 380 7.01 -21.53 8.09
CA LEU A 380 6.71 -21.76 6.67
C LEU A 380 5.66 -22.87 6.50
N ALA A 381 5.77 -23.97 7.26
CA ALA A 381 4.75 -25.02 7.24
C ALA A 381 3.39 -24.55 7.78
N LEU A 382 3.38 -23.65 8.78
CA LEU A 382 2.13 -23.06 9.29
C LEU A 382 1.43 -22.18 8.23
N ALA A 383 2.14 -21.60 7.26
CA ALA A 383 1.55 -20.78 6.20
C ALA A 383 0.50 -21.54 5.36
N GLU A 384 0.63 -22.86 5.22
CA GLU A 384 -0.37 -23.71 4.54
C GLU A 384 -1.73 -23.70 5.25
N TYR A 385 -1.77 -23.31 6.53
CA TYR A 385 -2.96 -23.16 7.34
C TYR A 385 -3.50 -21.72 7.39
N LEU A 386 -2.87 -20.81 6.64
CA LEU A 386 -3.19 -19.39 6.70
C LEU A 386 -3.65 -18.81 5.35
N PRO A 387 -4.69 -19.38 4.69
CA PRO A 387 -5.27 -18.74 3.53
C PRO A 387 -5.90 -17.39 3.89
N ALA A 388 -5.40 -16.30 3.30
CA ALA A 388 -5.66 -14.91 3.71
C ALA A 388 -7.16 -14.59 3.89
N GLU A 389 -7.98 -15.06 2.95
CA GLU A 389 -9.41 -14.75 2.91
C GLU A 389 -10.24 -15.50 3.96
N GLU A 390 -9.69 -16.58 4.53
CA GLU A 390 -10.36 -17.38 5.56
C GLU A 390 -9.83 -17.07 6.96
N VAL A 391 -8.56 -16.69 7.06
CA VAL A 391 -7.93 -16.30 8.33
C VAL A 391 -8.59 -15.05 8.87
N LEU A 392 -8.79 -14.01 8.05
CA LEU A 392 -9.24 -12.70 8.54
C LEU A 392 -10.58 -12.76 9.29
N PRO A 393 -11.67 -13.36 8.77
CA PRO A 393 -12.93 -13.43 9.50
C PRO A 393 -12.82 -14.21 10.82
N ARG A 394 -12.00 -15.27 10.86
CA ARG A 394 -11.80 -16.08 12.08
C ARG A 394 -10.95 -15.34 13.12
N LEU A 395 -9.94 -14.61 12.66
CA LEU A 395 -9.11 -13.78 13.52
C LEU A 395 -9.94 -12.64 14.13
N MET A 396 -10.81 -12.00 13.33
CA MET A 396 -11.79 -11.03 13.80
C MET A 396 -12.75 -11.61 14.84
N ASP A 397 -13.17 -12.87 14.69
CA ASP A 397 -14.02 -13.55 15.68
C ASP A 397 -13.27 -13.77 17.01
N VAL A 398 -12.03 -14.26 16.96
CA VAL A 398 -11.19 -14.47 18.16
C VAL A 398 -10.97 -13.15 18.90
N ILE A 399 -10.54 -12.10 18.18
CA ILE A 399 -10.30 -10.76 18.76
C ILE A 399 -11.62 -10.16 19.25
N GLY A 400 -12.70 -10.33 18.48
CA GLY A 400 -14.03 -9.82 18.82
C GLY A 400 -14.54 -10.39 20.13
N ARG A 401 -14.46 -11.73 20.31
CA ARG A 401 -14.83 -12.39 21.56
C ARG A 401 -14.00 -11.89 22.74
N ALA A 402 -12.68 -11.77 22.60
CA ALA A 402 -11.82 -11.28 23.66
C ALA A 402 -12.11 -9.81 24.06
N CYS A 403 -12.61 -9.01 23.12
CA CYS A 403 -12.89 -7.58 23.30
C CYS A 403 -14.37 -7.24 23.48
N ASN A 404 -15.25 -8.25 23.55
CA ASN A 404 -16.70 -8.11 23.65
C ASN A 404 -17.33 -7.29 22.48
N VAL A 405 -16.87 -7.53 21.25
CA VAL A 405 -17.39 -6.92 20.01
C VAL A 405 -17.66 -7.99 18.94
N THR A 406 -18.48 -7.65 17.96
CA THR A 406 -18.75 -8.50 16.80
C THR A 406 -18.52 -7.72 15.52
N PHE A 407 -17.72 -8.28 14.61
CA PHE A 407 -17.53 -7.79 13.25
C PHE A 407 -18.58 -8.43 12.33
N ARG A 408 -19.46 -7.62 11.76
CA ARG A 408 -20.48 -8.06 10.82
C ARG A 408 -20.09 -7.61 9.42
N SER A 409 -19.77 -8.56 8.56
CA SER A 409 -19.47 -8.23 7.16
C SER A 409 -20.69 -7.57 6.53
N LEU A 410 -20.47 -6.39 5.95
CA LEU A 410 -21.49 -5.72 5.18
C LEU A 410 -21.48 -6.27 3.74
N PRO A 411 -22.65 -6.65 3.19
CA PRO A 411 -22.75 -6.91 1.75
C PRO A 411 -22.30 -5.65 0.99
N LYS A 412 -21.95 -5.74 -0.29
CA LYS A 412 -21.50 -4.60 -1.12
C LYS A 412 -22.70 -3.91 -1.81
N PRO A 413 -23.44 -2.95 -1.21
CA PRO A 413 -24.73 -2.51 -1.75
C PRO A 413 -24.65 -1.07 -2.30
N SER A 414 -23.50 -0.38 -2.19
CA SER A 414 -23.31 1.00 -2.61
C SER A 414 -21.82 1.42 -2.52
N TRP A 415 -21.41 2.37 -3.37
CA TRP A 415 -20.01 2.82 -3.51
C TRP A 415 -19.40 3.41 -2.21
N TRP A 416 -20.22 3.95 -1.30
CA TRP A 416 -19.75 4.51 -0.03
C TRP A 416 -19.56 3.45 1.06
N GLN A 417 -20.25 2.31 0.97
CA GLN A 417 -20.09 1.17 1.88
C GLN A 417 -18.98 0.21 1.44
N THR A 418 -18.55 0.28 0.18
CA THR A 418 -17.48 -0.58 -0.36
C THR A 418 -16.07 -0.09 -0.09
N GLY A 419 -15.92 1.10 0.49
CA GLY A 419 -14.62 1.74 0.57
C GLY A 419 -14.16 2.35 -0.74
N TRP A 420 -12.96 2.95 -0.74
CA TRP A 420 -12.40 3.70 -1.87
C TRP A 420 -11.89 2.81 -3.03
N HIS A 421 -11.85 1.49 -2.87
CA HIS A 421 -11.50 0.53 -3.94
C HIS A 421 -12.15 -0.84 -3.71
N SER A 422 -12.25 -1.66 -4.77
CA SER A 422 -13.04 -2.90 -4.79
C SER A 422 -12.51 -4.05 -3.92
N GLY A 423 -11.24 -3.96 -3.53
CA GLY A 423 -10.54 -4.90 -2.63
C GLY A 423 -10.77 -4.64 -1.14
N MET A 424 -11.39 -3.52 -0.78
CA MET A 424 -11.70 -3.18 0.61
C MET A 424 -12.87 -4.01 1.12
N ARG A 425 -12.76 -4.48 2.37
CA ARG A 425 -13.81 -5.19 3.10
C ARG A 425 -14.37 -4.30 4.19
N SER A 426 -15.70 -4.19 4.25
CA SER A 426 -16.36 -3.34 5.22
C SER A 426 -17.09 -4.16 6.27
N PHE A 427 -16.93 -3.77 7.53
CA PHE A 427 -17.53 -4.43 8.66
C PHE A 427 -18.27 -3.41 9.51
N GLU A 428 -19.53 -3.69 9.82
CA GLU A 428 -20.21 -3.06 10.95
C GLU A 428 -19.67 -3.70 12.24
N VAL A 429 -19.22 -2.88 13.18
CA VAL A 429 -18.75 -3.34 14.48
C VAL A 429 -19.80 -2.98 15.51
N VAL A 430 -20.28 -4.01 16.23
CA VAL A 430 -21.30 -3.89 17.27
C VAL A 430 -20.79 -4.44 18.59
N ASP A 431 -21.36 -4.00 19.70
CA ASP A 431 -21.17 -4.70 20.97
C ASP A 431 -21.66 -6.15 20.86
N ALA A 432 -20.97 -7.07 21.51
CA ALA A 432 -21.46 -8.44 21.59
C ALA A 432 -22.78 -8.47 22.39
N PRO A 433 -23.72 -9.37 22.05
CA PRO A 433 -24.97 -9.51 22.79
C PRO A 433 -24.72 -9.83 24.28
N PRO A 434 -25.55 -9.32 25.20
CA PRO A 434 -25.47 -9.73 26.60
C PRO A 434 -25.58 -11.25 26.76
N ILE A 435 -24.89 -11.80 27.76
CA ILE A 435 -24.96 -13.23 28.08
C ILE A 435 -26.42 -13.61 28.34
N GLY A 436 -26.94 -14.59 27.61
CA GLY A 436 -28.33 -15.05 27.71
C GLY A 436 -29.34 -14.31 26.82
N ALA A 437 -28.90 -13.38 25.98
CA ALA A 437 -29.76 -12.75 24.99
C ALA A 437 -30.25 -13.74 23.92
N ALA A 438 -31.49 -13.56 23.45
CA ALA A 438 -32.08 -14.42 22.44
C ALA A 438 -31.24 -14.43 21.14
N ALA A 439 -31.14 -15.58 20.49
CA ALA A 439 -30.44 -15.71 19.21
C ALA A 439 -30.99 -14.68 18.19
N GLY A 440 -30.13 -13.75 17.75
CA GLY A 440 -30.50 -12.66 16.84
C GLY A 440 -30.59 -11.27 17.46
N SER A 441 -30.44 -11.11 18.78
CA SER A 441 -30.35 -9.77 19.39
C SER A 441 -29.12 -9.01 18.88
N SER A 442 -29.31 -7.80 18.33
CA SER A 442 -28.20 -6.95 17.89
C SER A 442 -27.71 -6.05 19.03
N GLY A 443 -26.42 -6.15 19.38
CA GLY A 443 -25.78 -5.17 20.25
C GLY A 443 -25.71 -3.78 19.61
N GLN A 444 -25.38 -2.78 20.42
CA GLN A 444 -25.28 -1.40 19.97
C GLN A 444 -24.17 -1.26 18.91
N ARG A 445 -24.46 -0.51 17.83
CA ARG A 445 -23.44 -0.18 16.83
C ARG A 445 -22.37 0.73 17.44
N LEU A 446 -21.12 0.29 17.33
CA LEU A 446 -19.93 1.06 17.71
C LEU A 446 -19.40 1.87 16.53
N GLY A 447 -19.47 1.30 15.32
CA GLY A 447 -19.09 1.98 14.10
C GLY A 447 -18.78 1.03 12.96
N PHE A 448 -17.87 1.45 12.08
CA PHE A 448 -17.48 0.72 10.88
C PHE A 448 -15.96 0.59 10.77
N ALA A 449 -15.51 -0.61 10.44
CA ALA A 449 -14.12 -0.90 10.11
C ALA A 449 -13.99 -1.21 8.62
N TYR A 450 -13.05 -0.55 7.96
CA TYR A 450 -12.73 -0.76 6.55
C TYR A 450 -11.33 -1.38 6.44
N VAL A 451 -11.27 -2.62 5.95
CA VAL A 451 -10.06 -3.43 5.97
C VAL A 451 -9.55 -3.66 4.55
N GLU A 452 -8.34 -3.18 4.28
CA GLU A 452 -7.60 -3.39 3.03
C GLU A 452 -6.55 -4.48 3.23
N LEU A 453 -6.78 -5.67 2.66
CA LEU A 453 -5.92 -6.83 2.89
C LEU A 453 -4.62 -6.79 2.09
N PHE A 454 -4.67 -6.31 0.85
CA PHE A 454 -3.56 -6.45 -0.09
C PHE A 454 -2.99 -5.09 -0.49
N VAL A 455 -1.69 -5.02 -0.78
CA VAL A 455 -1.09 -3.84 -1.41
C VAL A 455 -1.84 -3.59 -2.72
N PRO A 456 -2.41 -2.40 -2.95
CA PRO A 456 -2.93 -2.04 -4.25
C PRO A 456 -1.79 -2.10 -5.26
N LYS A 457 -2.02 -2.70 -6.44
CA LYS A 457 -0.97 -3.02 -7.44
C LYS A 457 -0.27 -1.80 -8.09
N PHE A 458 -0.44 -0.61 -7.53
CA PHE A 458 0.00 0.65 -8.10
C PHE A 458 1.13 1.19 -7.24
N GLY A 459 2.20 1.69 -7.87
CA GLY A 459 3.54 1.94 -7.30
C GLY A 459 3.70 2.93 -6.14
N SER A 460 2.76 3.02 -5.20
CA SER A 460 3.08 3.44 -3.84
C SER A 460 4.05 2.42 -3.24
N ARG A 461 5.14 2.91 -2.62
CA ARG A 461 5.90 2.08 -1.67
C ARG A 461 4.89 1.44 -0.72
N PRO A 462 5.02 0.15 -0.38
CA PRO A 462 4.14 -0.45 0.62
C PRO A 462 4.21 0.42 1.87
N LEU A 463 3.11 1.12 2.18
CA LEU A 463 2.96 1.74 3.48
C LEU A 463 3.04 0.61 4.49
N ALA A 464 3.69 0.83 5.63
CA ALA A 464 3.60 -0.13 6.72
C ALA A 464 2.12 -0.36 7.05
N PRO A 465 1.77 -1.57 7.50
CA PRO A 465 0.46 -1.83 8.10
C PRO A 465 0.12 -0.74 9.11
N HIS A 466 -1.12 -0.27 9.09
CA HIS A 466 -1.55 0.80 9.99
C HIS A 466 -3.07 0.87 10.13
N CYS A 467 -3.50 1.43 11.25
CA CYS A 467 -4.89 1.73 11.57
C CYS A 467 -5.08 3.24 11.78
N MET A 468 -6.15 3.82 11.23
CA MET A 468 -6.43 5.26 11.38
C MET A 468 -7.92 5.58 11.49
N HIS A 469 -8.24 6.73 12.09
CA HIS A 469 -9.57 7.30 12.08
C HIS A 469 -9.82 7.96 10.73
N LEU A 470 -10.92 7.59 10.09
CA LEU A 470 -11.43 8.31 8.91
C LEU A 470 -12.40 9.41 9.32
N ALA A 471 -13.27 9.08 10.27
CA ALA A 471 -14.30 9.94 10.85
C ALA A 471 -14.72 9.36 12.21
N PRO A 472 -15.48 10.09 13.04
CA PRO A 472 -16.04 9.52 14.26
C PRO A 472 -16.85 8.25 13.96
N GLY A 473 -16.49 7.12 14.58
CA GLY A 473 -17.13 5.82 14.33
C GLY A 473 -16.72 5.12 13.03
N HIS A 474 -15.68 5.61 12.35
CA HIS A 474 -15.15 5.02 11.11
C HIS A 474 -13.63 4.86 11.20
N VAL A 475 -13.16 3.62 11.06
CA VAL A 475 -11.73 3.28 11.12
C VAL A 475 -11.28 2.56 9.86
N TYR A 476 -10.10 2.89 9.39
CA TYR A 476 -9.42 2.21 8.29
C TYR A 476 -8.30 1.33 8.85
N VAL A 477 -8.18 0.12 8.31
CA VAL A 477 -7.17 -0.88 8.64
C VAL A 477 -6.48 -1.31 7.35
N GLY A 478 -5.26 -0.83 7.13
CA GLY A 478 -4.42 -1.22 6.00
C GLY A 478 -3.45 -2.31 6.39
N LEU A 479 -3.63 -3.53 5.87
CA LEU A 479 -2.73 -4.67 6.13
C LEU A 479 -1.65 -4.81 5.06
N HIS A 480 -1.97 -4.41 3.82
CA HIS A 480 -1.01 -4.33 2.71
C HIS A 480 -0.20 -5.62 2.46
N PHE A 481 -0.83 -6.79 2.53
CA PHE A 481 -0.18 -8.05 2.15
C PHE A 481 0.08 -8.11 0.64
N GLN A 482 1.09 -8.86 0.21
CA GLN A 482 1.26 -9.08 -1.24
C GLN A 482 0.03 -9.77 -1.85
N ALA A 483 -0.53 -9.17 -2.89
CA ALA A 483 -1.66 -9.73 -3.61
C ALA A 483 -1.33 -11.13 -4.21
N PRO A 484 -2.30 -12.07 -4.24
CA PRO A 484 -2.09 -13.37 -4.88
C PRO A 484 -1.83 -13.25 -6.38
N SER A 485 -1.10 -14.23 -6.92
CA SER A 485 -1.13 -14.49 -8.37
C SER A 485 -2.55 -14.89 -8.79
N PHE A 486 -2.95 -14.53 -10.01
CA PHE A 486 -4.30 -14.80 -10.51
C PHE A 486 -4.69 -16.28 -10.40
N GLY A 487 -5.86 -16.57 -9.82
CA GLY A 487 -6.38 -17.92 -9.63
C GLY A 487 -5.75 -18.73 -8.49
N LYS A 488 -4.85 -18.15 -7.68
CA LYS A 488 -4.24 -18.81 -6.52
C LYS A 488 -4.72 -18.21 -5.21
N THR A 489 -4.90 -19.05 -4.19
CA THR A 489 -5.11 -18.60 -2.82
C THR A 489 -3.83 -17.95 -2.29
N LYS A 490 -3.93 -16.74 -1.73
CA LYS A 490 -2.81 -16.15 -0.99
C LYS A 490 -2.68 -16.87 0.35
N LEU A 491 -1.56 -17.53 0.56
CA LEU A 491 -1.14 -17.99 1.88
C LEU A 491 -0.40 -16.84 2.57
N LEU A 492 -0.79 -16.57 3.80
CA LEU A 492 -0.16 -15.61 4.70
C LEU A 492 0.98 -16.29 5.43
N MET A 493 2.04 -15.53 5.68
CA MET A 493 3.03 -15.93 6.69
C MET A 493 2.42 -15.73 8.08
N PRO A 494 2.87 -16.47 9.12
CA PRO A 494 2.39 -16.24 10.48
C PRO A 494 2.54 -14.78 10.93
N GLU A 495 3.60 -14.10 10.49
CA GLU A 495 3.84 -12.68 10.75
C GLU A 495 2.75 -11.77 10.16
N ASP A 496 2.18 -12.12 9.00
CA ASP A 496 1.06 -11.38 8.41
C ASP A 496 -0.21 -11.51 9.29
N ALA A 497 -0.46 -12.70 9.86
CA ALA A 497 -1.59 -12.92 10.76
C ALA A 497 -1.42 -12.17 12.09
N ILE A 498 -0.20 -12.12 12.65
CA ILE A 498 0.12 -11.31 13.84
C ILE A 498 -0.11 -9.82 13.53
N THR A 499 0.36 -9.35 12.37
CA THR A 499 0.16 -7.98 11.89
C THR A 499 -1.33 -7.66 11.75
N ALA A 500 -2.13 -8.56 11.19
CA ALA A 500 -3.58 -8.39 11.12
C ALA A 500 -4.21 -8.25 12.51
N ALA A 501 -3.76 -9.05 13.48
CA ALA A 501 -4.25 -8.96 14.85
C ALA A 501 -3.90 -7.62 15.50
N HIS A 502 -2.67 -7.14 15.30
CA HIS A 502 -2.20 -5.84 15.78
C HIS A 502 -3.13 -4.70 15.33
N GLU A 503 -3.35 -4.59 14.03
CA GLU A 503 -4.15 -3.49 13.47
C GLU A 503 -5.63 -3.60 13.82
N LEU A 504 -6.16 -4.82 13.95
CA LEU A 504 -7.51 -5.04 14.45
C LEU A 504 -7.64 -4.62 15.92
N GLY A 505 -6.60 -4.80 16.75
CA GLY A 505 -6.58 -4.32 18.13
C GLY A 505 -6.69 -2.79 18.21
N HIS A 506 -5.98 -2.07 17.35
CA HIS A 506 -6.15 -0.62 17.19
C HIS A 506 -7.58 -0.25 16.77
N ALA A 507 -8.12 -0.93 15.76
CA ALA A 507 -9.47 -0.68 15.25
C ALA A 507 -10.55 -0.86 16.32
N VAL A 508 -10.47 -1.95 17.10
CA VAL A 508 -11.38 -2.21 18.22
C VAL A 508 -11.27 -1.09 19.24
N HIS A 509 -10.06 -0.72 19.66
CA HIS A 509 -9.86 0.35 20.63
C HIS A 509 -10.50 1.68 20.17
N MET A 510 -10.24 2.07 18.93
CA MET A 510 -10.72 3.31 18.33
C MET A 510 -12.24 3.37 18.19
N LEU A 511 -12.90 2.21 18.03
CA LEU A 511 -14.36 2.11 17.94
C LEU A 511 -15.04 1.99 19.31
N CYS A 512 -14.36 1.42 20.31
CA CYS A 512 -14.91 1.22 21.65
C CYS A 512 -14.92 2.49 22.50
N THR A 513 -13.95 3.39 22.29
CA THR A 513 -13.77 4.57 23.13
C THR A 513 -15.00 5.49 23.13
N ARG A 514 -15.51 5.79 24.34
CA ARG A 514 -16.72 6.61 24.54
C ARG A 514 -16.42 8.08 24.84
N ALA A 515 -15.18 8.53 24.59
CA ALA A 515 -14.82 9.92 24.85
C ALA A 515 -15.67 10.89 24.01
N SER A 516 -16.26 11.89 24.66
CA SER A 516 -17.08 12.93 24.01
C SER A 516 -16.24 13.88 23.15
N CYS A 517 -14.96 14.06 23.48
CA CYS A 517 -14.03 14.88 22.72
C CYS A 517 -13.07 14.02 21.88
N LEU A 518 -12.92 14.35 20.61
CA LEU A 518 -12.04 13.64 19.67
C LEU A 518 -10.57 13.61 20.14
N GLN A 519 -10.10 14.68 20.78
CA GLN A 519 -8.72 14.76 21.30
C GLN A 519 -8.42 13.74 22.41
N PHE A 520 -9.46 13.16 23.03
CA PHE A 520 -9.34 12.21 24.14
C PHE A 520 -9.71 10.77 23.75
N ARG A 521 -9.93 10.51 22.46
CA ARG A 521 -10.21 9.17 21.92
C ARG A 521 -8.93 8.34 21.67
N GLY A 522 -7.75 8.97 21.64
CA GLY A 522 -6.46 8.30 21.47
C GLY A 522 -5.76 7.94 22.79
N PHE A 523 -4.60 7.30 22.68
CA PHE A 523 -3.63 7.10 23.77
C PHE A 523 -2.41 8.03 23.58
N PRO A 524 -1.62 8.28 24.63
CA PRO A 524 -0.26 8.76 24.51
C PRO A 524 0.58 7.69 23.82
N LEU A 525 1.73 8.12 23.32
CA LEU A 525 2.58 7.27 22.51
C LEU A 525 3.00 5.97 23.22
N ASP A 526 3.16 5.97 24.55
CA ASP A 526 3.62 4.84 25.36
C ASP A 526 2.54 3.80 25.72
N LEU A 527 1.27 4.07 25.40
CA LEU A 527 0.13 3.19 25.68
C LEU A 527 -0.72 2.86 24.46
N VAL A 528 -0.49 3.56 23.33
CA VAL A 528 -1.25 3.33 22.10
C VAL A 528 -1.12 1.90 21.60
N GLU A 529 0.01 1.26 21.87
CA GLU A 529 0.29 -0.11 21.46
C GLU A 529 -0.29 -1.18 22.41
N LEU A 530 -0.93 -0.81 23.51
CA LEU A 530 -1.42 -1.80 24.47
C LEU A 530 -2.57 -2.66 23.90
N PRO A 531 -3.63 -2.12 23.28
CA PRO A 531 -4.69 -2.94 22.67
C PRO A 531 -4.20 -3.76 21.48
N SER A 532 -3.30 -3.20 20.66
CA SER A 532 -2.75 -3.87 19.48
C SER A 532 -1.85 -5.04 19.87
N THR A 533 -0.89 -4.83 20.78
CA THR A 533 -0.03 -5.91 21.29
C THR A 533 -0.80 -6.94 22.11
N PHE A 534 -1.90 -6.57 22.79
CA PHE A 534 -2.77 -7.55 23.42
C PHE A 534 -3.38 -8.51 22.38
N ALA A 535 -3.87 -7.97 21.25
CA ALA A 535 -4.39 -8.77 20.16
C ALA A 535 -3.30 -9.65 19.52
N GLU A 536 -2.06 -9.17 19.39
CA GLU A 536 -0.92 -9.97 18.94
C GLU A 536 -0.64 -11.15 19.87
N VAL A 537 -0.47 -10.88 21.18
CA VAL A 537 -0.14 -11.93 22.15
C VAL A 537 -1.25 -12.95 22.21
N LEU A 538 -2.52 -12.54 22.10
CA LEU A 538 -3.65 -13.45 21.99
C LEU A 538 -3.56 -14.30 20.72
N ALA A 539 -3.34 -13.69 19.56
CA ALA A 539 -3.26 -14.38 18.28
C ALA A 539 -2.10 -15.39 18.20
N THR A 540 -1.03 -15.20 18.97
CA THR A 540 0.11 -16.14 19.02
C THR A 540 -0.12 -17.34 19.94
N GLN A 541 -1.22 -17.39 20.70
CA GLN A 541 -1.49 -18.51 21.61
C GLN A 541 -1.88 -19.76 20.82
N PRO A 542 -1.28 -20.94 21.06
CA PRO A 542 -1.52 -22.14 20.23
C PRO A 542 -2.99 -22.55 20.12
N SER A 543 -3.75 -22.35 21.20
CA SER A 543 -5.20 -22.57 21.25
C SER A 543 -5.97 -21.58 20.36
N MET A 544 -5.54 -20.33 20.26
CA MET A 544 -6.13 -19.31 19.39
C MET A 544 -5.73 -19.55 17.93
N VAL A 545 -4.47 -19.93 17.67
CA VAL A 545 -4.01 -20.36 16.34
C VAL A 545 -4.88 -21.51 15.82
N ALA A 546 -5.19 -22.49 16.67
CA ALA A 546 -6.10 -23.58 16.32
C ALA A 546 -7.54 -23.13 16.02
N GLU A 547 -7.97 -21.95 16.46
CA GLU A 547 -9.29 -21.37 16.15
C GLU A 547 -9.31 -20.73 14.75
N TYR A 548 -8.28 -19.95 14.39
CA TYR A 548 -8.27 -19.19 13.13
C TYR A 548 -7.53 -19.86 11.97
N ALA A 549 -6.54 -20.73 12.22
CA ALA A 549 -5.75 -21.36 11.16
C ALA A 549 -6.42 -22.66 10.67
N ARG A 550 -6.56 -22.81 9.35
CA ARG A 550 -7.08 -24.03 8.71
C ARG A 550 -6.30 -24.34 7.45
N HIS A 551 -5.90 -25.60 7.30
CA HIS A 551 -5.17 -26.07 6.14
C HIS A 551 -5.95 -25.74 4.85
N HIS A 552 -5.30 -25.10 3.88
CA HIS A 552 -5.95 -24.61 2.66
C HIS A 552 -6.63 -25.73 1.86
N ALA A 553 -6.05 -26.94 1.85
CA ALA A 553 -6.65 -28.14 1.25
C ALA A 553 -7.58 -28.92 2.21
N SER A 554 -7.07 -29.48 3.31
CA SER A 554 -7.83 -30.40 4.17
C SER A 554 -8.86 -29.73 5.10
N ARG A 555 -8.79 -28.40 5.26
CA ARG A 555 -9.63 -27.60 6.18
C ARG A 555 -9.51 -27.98 7.66
N GLY A 556 -8.52 -28.81 8.03
CA GLY A 556 -8.24 -29.16 9.42
C GLY A 556 -7.41 -28.09 10.16
N PRO A 557 -7.44 -28.04 11.51
CA PRO A 557 -6.55 -27.18 12.29
C PRO A 557 -5.10 -27.68 12.23
N PRO A 558 -4.11 -26.80 12.47
CA PRO A 558 -2.72 -27.22 12.56
C PRO A 558 -2.47 -28.11 13.78
N PRO A 559 -1.49 -29.04 13.71
CA PRO A 559 -0.99 -29.73 14.88
C PRO A 559 -0.51 -28.74 15.97
N GLU A 560 -0.65 -29.10 17.24
CA GLU A 560 -0.28 -28.20 18.35
C GLU A 560 1.20 -27.80 18.34
N SER A 561 2.09 -28.70 17.89
CA SER A 561 3.52 -28.41 17.69
C SER A 561 3.75 -27.29 16.67
N LEU A 562 2.98 -27.30 15.58
CA LEU A 562 3.04 -26.30 14.52
C LEU A 562 2.41 -24.98 14.96
N ALA A 563 1.29 -25.03 15.69
CA ALA A 563 0.65 -23.85 16.25
C ALA A 563 1.56 -23.08 17.23
N ARG A 564 2.45 -23.78 17.96
CA ARG A 564 3.43 -23.16 18.86
C ARG A 564 4.55 -22.41 18.13
N SER A 565 4.78 -22.65 16.84
CA SER A 565 5.89 -22.02 16.10
C SER A 565 5.74 -20.50 15.95
N VAL A 566 4.51 -19.99 16.07
CA VAL A 566 4.20 -18.56 15.94
C VAL A 566 4.65 -17.73 17.15
N GLN A 567 4.86 -18.37 18.31
CA GLN A 567 5.25 -17.68 19.54
C GLN A 567 6.65 -17.05 19.37
N HIS A 568 6.84 -15.83 19.89
CA HIS A 568 8.12 -15.14 19.82
C HIS A 568 9.14 -15.76 20.78
N GLY A 569 10.32 -16.11 20.26
CA GLY A 569 11.44 -16.60 21.05
C GLY A 569 12.39 -15.48 21.51
N PRO A 570 13.37 -15.79 22.38
CA PRO A 570 14.38 -14.85 22.88
C PRO A 570 15.10 -14.07 21.79
N TYR A 571 15.35 -14.68 20.63
CA TYR A 571 16.07 -14.02 19.55
C TYR A 571 15.27 -12.85 18.96
N PHE A 572 13.94 -12.98 18.84
CA PHE A 572 13.06 -11.86 18.47
C PHE A 572 13.17 -10.70 19.48
N PHE A 573 13.11 -11.01 20.77
CA PHE A 573 13.23 -9.99 21.82
C PHE A 573 14.60 -9.34 21.84
N ALA A 574 15.67 -10.10 21.57
CA ALA A 574 17.03 -9.58 21.47
C ALA A 574 17.16 -8.55 20.33
N GLN A 575 16.61 -8.84 19.15
CA GLN A 575 16.62 -7.90 18.01
C GLN A 575 15.82 -6.62 18.29
N LYS A 576 14.66 -6.74 18.96
CA LYS A 576 13.86 -5.58 19.36
C LYS A 576 14.61 -4.72 20.38
N LEU A 577 15.16 -5.34 21.43
CA LEU A 577 15.96 -4.66 22.44
C LEU A 577 17.20 -3.99 21.86
N GLN A 578 17.87 -4.62 20.89
CA GLN A 578 18.99 -4.03 20.18
C GLN A 578 18.60 -2.71 19.51
N SER A 579 17.56 -2.73 18.67
CA SER A 579 17.09 -1.57 17.93
C SER A 579 16.71 -0.41 18.88
N LEU A 580 16.08 -0.75 20.00
CA LEU A 580 15.67 0.17 21.04
C LEU A 580 16.84 0.79 21.80
N SER A 581 17.79 -0.04 22.23
CA SER A 581 18.96 0.41 22.98
C SER A 581 19.84 1.32 22.13
N VAL A 582 20.00 1.01 20.84
CA VAL A 582 20.68 1.90 19.88
C VAL A 582 19.93 3.24 19.79
N SER A 583 18.61 3.20 19.55
CA SER A 583 17.79 4.41 19.41
C SER A 583 17.84 5.30 20.66
N LEU A 584 17.59 4.75 21.85
CA LEU A 584 17.60 5.53 23.09
C LEU A 584 18.98 6.10 23.43
N THR A 585 20.05 5.37 23.10
CA THR A 585 21.41 5.89 23.35
C THR A 585 21.72 7.08 22.46
N LEU A 586 21.29 7.06 21.19
CA LEU A 586 21.45 8.18 20.25
C LEU A 586 20.62 9.43 20.65
N HIS A 587 19.60 9.29 21.49
CA HIS A 587 18.74 10.39 21.95
C HIS A 587 18.98 10.78 23.42
N SER A 588 19.93 10.13 24.09
CA SER A 588 20.26 10.46 25.47
C SER A 588 20.93 11.83 25.57
N PRO A 589 20.72 12.60 26.65
CA PRO A 589 21.44 13.85 26.89
C PRO A 589 22.97 13.66 27.01
N ASP A 590 23.42 12.43 27.27
CA ASP A 590 24.84 12.06 27.29
C ASP A 590 25.46 11.99 25.87
N PHE A 591 24.65 12.19 24.83
CA PHE A 591 25.05 12.14 23.43
C PHE A 591 24.88 13.50 22.76
N ASP A 592 25.99 14.24 22.60
CA ASP A 592 26.00 15.48 21.82
C ASP A 592 25.99 15.16 20.31
N ALA A 593 24.80 14.93 19.78
CA ALA A 593 24.59 14.68 18.35
C ALA A 593 24.83 15.93 17.49
N ALA A 594 24.75 17.13 18.08
CA ALA A 594 24.79 18.40 17.35
C ALA A 594 26.21 18.80 16.95
N SER A 595 27.23 18.35 17.68
CA SER A 595 28.64 18.62 17.37
C SER A 595 29.35 17.49 16.62
N ALA A 596 28.74 16.31 16.48
CA ALA A 596 29.35 15.14 15.86
C ALA A 596 29.31 15.20 14.31
N THR A 597 30.40 14.80 13.67
CA THR A 597 30.45 14.60 12.22
C THR A 597 29.64 13.37 11.80
N ALA A 598 29.23 13.29 10.53
CA ALA A 598 28.49 12.15 9.98
C ALA A 598 29.26 10.81 10.14
N GLU A 599 30.59 10.83 10.02
CA GLU A 599 31.43 9.64 10.18
C GLU A 599 31.54 9.21 11.66
N GLU A 600 31.60 10.16 12.60
CA GLU A 600 31.56 9.85 14.04
C GLU A 600 30.21 9.27 14.45
N LEU A 601 29.09 9.81 13.94
CA LEU A 601 27.75 9.28 14.17
C LEU A 601 27.61 7.86 13.59
N ARG A 602 28.21 7.61 12.42
CA ARG A 602 28.26 6.29 11.78
C ARG A 602 29.05 5.29 12.62
N GLN A 603 30.27 5.62 13.01
CA GLN A 603 31.11 4.72 13.80
C GLN A 603 30.46 4.38 15.14
N ARG A 604 29.88 5.38 15.83
CA ARG A 604 29.16 5.15 17.09
C ARG A 604 27.91 4.29 16.92
N SER A 605 27.19 4.43 15.81
CA SER A 605 26.04 3.56 15.51
C SER A 605 26.47 2.10 15.35
N ILE A 606 27.62 1.86 14.69
CA ILE A 606 28.21 0.52 14.55
C ILE A 606 28.61 -0.04 15.93
N ASP A 607 29.28 0.75 16.76
CA ASP A 607 29.73 0.32 18.09
C ASP A 607 28.53 -0.05 18.99
N LEU A 608 27.48 0.77 18.99
CA LEU A 608 26.25 0.50 19.73
C LEU A 608 25.54 -0.75 19.19
N TRP A 609 25.47 -0.87 17.87
CA TRP A 609 24.85 -2.03 17.25
C TRP A 609 25.57 -3.31 17.63
N GLN A 610 26.91 -3.32 17.60
CA GLN A 610 27.74 -4.45 18.03
C GLN A 610 27.53 -4.79 19.51
N ARG A 611 27.46 -3.78 20.39
CA ARG A 611 27.22 -3.98 21.84
C ARG A 611 25.91 -4.72 22.12
N TYR A 612 24.87 -4.40 21.36
CA TYR A 612 23.55 -4.98 21.56
C TYR A 612 23.21 -6.08 20.54
N SER A 613 24.19 -6.60 19.81
CA SER A 613 23.94 -7.67 18.84
C SER A 613 24.12 -9.06 19.44
N ALA A 614 23.25 -9.98 19.02
CA ALA A 614 23.44 -11.40 19.27
C ALA A 614 24.48 -12.02 18.32
N ILE A 615 24.68 -11.43 17.13
CA ILE A 615 25.61 -11.87 16.08
C ILE A 615 26.49 -10.68 15.66
N PRO A 616 27.80 -10.84 15.46
CA PRO A 616 28.66 -9.74 15.01
C PRO A 616 28.10 -9.09 13.74
N ALA A 617 27.81 -7.79 13.80
CA ALA A 617 27.22 -7.09 12.69
C ALA A 617 28.27 -6.71 11.64
N ASP A 618 27.91 -6.85 10.37
CA ASP A 618 28.70 -6.30 9.28
C ASP A 618 28.50 -4.77 9.26
N PRO A 619 29.57 -3.96 9.43
CA PRO A 619 29.49 -2.50 9.43
C PRO A 619 28.87 -1.90 8.17
N SER A 620 28.87 -2.63 7.05
CA SER A 620 28.25 -2.19 5.79
C SER A 620 26.72 -2.32 5.78
N PHE A 621 26.15 -3.11 6.70
CA PHE A 621 24.70 -3.35 6.83
C PHE A 621 24.06 -2.72 8.06
N VAL A 622 24.85 -2.07 8.93
CA VAL A 622 24.32 -1.30 10.06
C VAL A 622 23.51 -0.12 9.50
N PRO A 623 22.20 0.00 9.80
CA PRO A 623 21.39 1.12 9.34
C PRO A 623 22.04 2.43 9.81
N LEU A 624 22.48 3.26 8.86
CA LEU A 624 23.11 4.54 9.17
C LEU A 624 22.07 5.47 9.78
N ALA A 625 22.46 6.23 10.81
CA ALA A 625 21.61 7.24 11.44
C ALA A 625 20.97 8.22 10.42
N GLY A 626 21.59 8.45 9.24
CA GLY A 626 21.04 9.25 8.14
C GLY A 626 19.94 8.57 7.30
N ASP A 627 19.94 7.24 7.17
CA ASP A 627 18.76 6.49 6.68
C ASP A 627 17.65 6.39 7.73
N ALA A 628 17.98 6.79 8.96
CA ALA A 628 17.21 6.70 10.18
C ALA A 628 16.32 7.93 10.47
N GLY A 629 15.98 8.73 9.45
CA GLY A 629 14.82 9.63 9.53
C GLY A 629 13.52 8.89 9.92
N GLY A 630 13.47 7.57 9.69
CA GLY A 630 12.51 6.67 10.32
C GLY A 630 12.76 6.47 11.82
N TYR A 631 13.97 6.11 12.25
CA TYR A 631 14.29 5.82 13.66
C TYR A 631 14.05 7.01 14.62
N LEU A 632 14.15 8.26 14.16
CA LEU A 632 13.82 9.46 14.94
C LEU A 632 12.33 9.55 15.30
N ALA A 633 11.44 9.21 14.36
CA ALA A 633 10.00 9.10 14.63
C ALA A 633 9.61 7.77 15.29
N ILE A 634 10.48 6.75 15.19
CA ILE A 634 10.22 5.35 15.56
C ILE A 634 10.79 4.97 16.94
N GLY A 635 11.79 5.67 17.49
CA GLY A 635 12.44 5.28 18.75
C GLY A 635 11.49 5.27 19.96
N ALA A 636 10.69 6.32 20.09
CA ALA A 636 9.68 6.42 21.15
C ALA A 636 8.50 5.45 20.92
N SER A 637 8.07 5.23 19.67
CA SER A 637 6.98 4.30 19.34
C SER A 637 7.39 2.82 19.44
N GLN A 638 8.62 2.47 19.09
CA GLN A 638 9.14 1.12 19.33
C GLN A 638 9.29 0.82 20.81
N THR A 639 9.69 1.81 21.61
CA THR A 639 9.81 1.66 23.07
C THR A 639 8.43 1.38 23.67
N ALA A 640 7.43 2.14 23.21
CA ALA A 640 6.03 1.91 23.55
C ALA A 640 5.57 0.51 23.18
N TYR A 641 5.87 0.05 21.95
CA TYR A 641 5.53 -1.28 21.48
C TYR A 641 6.06 -2.38 22.41
N LEU A 642 7.37 -2.38 22.70
CA LEU A 642 7.95 -3.46 23.51
C LEU A 642 7.42 -3.46 24.95
N LEU A 643 7.25 -2.27 25.55
CA LEU A 643 6.66 -2.14 26.89
C LEU A 643 5.21 -2.65 26.91
N CYS A 644 4.41 -2.28 25.92
CA CYS A 644 3.04 -2.75 25.78
C CYS A 644 2.98 -4.27 25.54
N TYR A 645 3.85 -4.80 24.68
CA TYR A 645 3.94 -6.23 24.43
C TYR A 645 4.26 -7.02 25.72
N MET A 646 5.26 -6.60 26.49
CA MET A 646 5.59 -7.25 27.77
C MET A 646 4.44 -7.20 28.77
N ARG A 647 3.70 -6.08 28.80
CA ARG A 647 2.50 -5.95 29.65
C ARG A 647 1.38 -6.88 29.18
N SER A 648 1.17 -7.00 27.88
CA SER A 648 0.19 -7.92 27.29
C SER A 648 0.51 -9.38 27.62
N GLU A 649 1.77 -9.78 27.54
CA GLU A 649 2.25 -11.10 28.00
C GLU A 649 1.99 -11.30 29.50
N LEU A 650 2.33 -10.33 30.34
CA LEU A 650 2.07 -10.42 31.78
C LEU A 650 0.58 -10.44 32.11
N PHE A 651 -0.24 -9.73 31.36
CA PHE A 651 -1.69 -9.69 31.58
C PHE A 651 -2.33 -11.04 31.23
N LEU A 652 -1.91 -11.65 30.11
CA LEU A 652 -2.43 -12.95 29.68
C LEU A 652 -1.88 -14.12 30.51
N HIS A 653 -0.61 -14.07 30.93
CA HIS A 653 0.08 -15.18 31.61
C HIS A 653 0.39 -14.94 33.10
N GLY A 654 0.03 -13.79 33.67
CA GLY A 654 0.39 -13.38 35.04
C GLY A 654 -0.24 -14.19 36.17
N GLY A 655 -1.22 -15.05 35.87
CA GLY A 655 -1.79 -15.99 36.83
C GLY A 655 -0.83 -17.15 37.12
N LYS A 656 -0.44 -17.34 38.38
CA LYS A 656 0.28 -18.56 38.79
C LYS A 656 -0.63 -19.78 38.59
N GLY A 657 -0.24 -20.72 37.71
CA GLY A 657 -0.67 -22.12 37.81
C GLY A 657 -1.74 -22.64 36.85
N THR A 658 -2.28 -21.87 35.90
CA THR A 658 -3.28 -22.39 34.94
C THR A 658 -2.62 -22.92 33.66
N GLY A 659 -3.03 -24.11 33.19
CA GLY A 659 -2.54 -24.66 31.92
C GLY A 659 -2.95 -23.80 30.72
N GLN A 660 -2.21 -23.86 29.60
CA GLN A 660 -2.47 -23.02 28.40
C GLN A 660 -3.91 -23.13 27.86
N ARG A 661 -4.57 -24.30 27.98
CA ARG A 661 -5.96 -24.49 27.55
C ARG A 661 -6.98 -23.84 28.49
N GLU A 662 -6.75 -23.86 29.79
CA GLU A 662 -7.60 -23.17 30.77
C GLU A 662 -7.46 -21.65 30.65
N ALA A 663 -6.24 -21.17 30.35
CA ALA A 663 -5.99 -19.75 30.09
C ALA A 663 -6.73 -19.26 28.84
N ALA A 664 -6.78 -20.07 27.77
CA ALA A 664 -7.50 -19.75 26.55
C ALA A 664 -9.01 -19.57 26.75
N GLN A 665 -9.65 -20.50 27.47
CA GLN A 665 -11.07 -20.41 27.81
C GLN A 665 -11.36 -19.18 28.68
N ARG A 666 -10.42 -18.81 29.56
CA ARG A 666 -10.52 -17.60 30.37
C ARG A 666 -10.45 -16.33 29.52
N TRP A 667 -9.52 -16.21 28.57
CA TRP A 667 -9.36 -14.99 27.77
C TRP A 667 -10.53 -14.72 26.82
N LEU A 668 -11.26 -15.77 26.45
CA LEU A 668 -12.46 -15.69 25.63
C LEU A 668 -13.74 -15.71 26.46
N SER A 669 -13.64 -15.68 27.79
CA SER A 669 -14.82 -15.67 28.67
C SER A 669 -15.50 -14.30 28.61
N PRO A 670 -16.85 -14.24 28.61
CA PRO A 670 -17.59 -12.99 28.66
C PRO A 670 -17.20 -12.07 29.83
N GLU A 671 -16.86 -12.65 30.99
CA GLU A 671 -16.45 -11.90 32.18
C GLU A 671 -15.11 -11.20 31.95
N PHE A 672 -14.13 -11.92 31.38
CA PHE A 672 -12.84 -11.35 31.04
C PHE A 672 -12.99 -10.26 29.97
N ALA A 673 -13.74 -10.54 28.91
CA ALA A 673 -13.97 -9.60 27.83
C ALA A 673 -14.67 -8.32 28.32
N GLY A 674 -15.68 -8.45 29.18
CA GLY A 674 -16.36 -7.31 29.82
C GLY A 674 -15.44 -6.50 30.75
N SER A 675 -14.55 -7.18 31.48
CA SER A 675 -13.54 -6.53 32.31
C SER A 675 -12.52 -5.75 31.46
N LEU A 676 -11.97 -6.36 30.41
CA LEU A 676 -11.06 -5.71 29.47
C LEU A 676 -11.73 -4.49 28.84
N ARG A 677 -12.98 -4.64 28.41
CA ARG A 677 -13.77 -3.57 27.79
C ARG A 677 -13.95 -2.36 28.70
N SER A 678 -14.42 -2.57 29.92
CA SER A 678 -14.74 -1.50 30.88
C SER A 678 -13.50 -0.81 31.47
N GLN A 679 -12.39 -1.52 31.59
CA GLN A 679 -11.17 -1.00 32.21
C GLN A 679 -10.22 -0.37 31.20
N LEU A 680 -10.12 -0.96 30.00
CA LEU A 680 -9.22 -0.49 28.96
C LEU A 680 -9.99 0.18 27.83
N LEU A 681 -10.85 -0.52 27.10
CA LEU A 681 -11.30 -0.08 25.77
C LEU A 681 -12.34 1.06 25.77
N ASP A 682 -13.24 1.15 26.77
CA ASP A 682 -14.35 2.13 26.79
C ASP A 682 -13.95 3.54 27.28
N ARG A 683 -12.88 3.67 28.07
CA ARG A 683 -12.60 4.91 28.84
C ARG A 683 -12.06 6.07 27.98
N ALA A 684 -12.19 7.32 28.40
CA ALA A 684 -11.51 8.45 27.73
C ALA A 684 -10.07 8.62 28.26
N TRP A 685 -9.18 9.25 27.48
CA TRP A 685 -7.77 9.45 27.86
C TRP A 685 -7.56 10.05 29.29
N PRO A 686 -8.25 11.14 29.71
CA PRO A 686 -8.04 11.70 31.06
C PRO A 686 -8.45 10.76 32.20
N ASP A 687 -9.43 9.88 31.98
CA ASP A 687 -9.90 8.91 32.98
C ASP A 687 -8.98 7.69 33.08
N ARG A 688 -8.19 7.43 32.04
CA ARG A 688 -7.23 6.31 31.96
C ARG A 688 -5.89 6.67 32.61
N SER A 689 -5.38 7.89 32.40
CA SER A 689 -4.13 8.34 33.04
C SER A 689 -4.24 8.39 34.57
N ALA A 690 -5.42 8.71 35.10
CA ALA A 690 -5.68 8.71 36.55
C ALA A 690 -5.67 7.30 37.19
N LEU A 691 -6.06 6.25 36.45
CA LEU A 691 -5.90 4.85 36.89
C LEU A 691 -4.43 4.42 36.82
N TRP A 692 -3.72 4.91 35.81
CA TRP A 692 -2.33 4.61 35.54
C TRP A 692 -1.40 5.14 36.65
N ASP A 693 -1.50 6.42 37.00
CA ASP A 693 -0.70 7.03 38.07
C ASP A 693 -1.00 6.41 39.45
N ARG A 694 -2.26 6.02 39.72
CA ARG A 694 -2.62 5.35 40.99
C ARG A 694 -2.04 3.95 41.12
N SER A 695 -1.84 3.23 40.01
CA SER A 695 -1.20 1.91 40.00
C SER A 695 0.31 1.96 40.33
N GLN A 696 0.96 3.10 40.08
CA GLN A 696 2.39 3.36 40.34
C GLN A 696 2.66 3.83 41.78
N HIS A 697 1.65 4.36 42.48
CA HIS A 697 1.84 5.12 43.71
C HIS A 697 1.18 4.55 44.97
N GLY A 698 0.81 3.26 44.97
CA GLY A 698 0.56 2.49 46.21
C GLY A 698 -0.27 3.20 47.28
N HIS A 699 -1.31 3.96 46.90
CA HIS A 699 -2.17 4.62 47.88
C HIS A 699 -3.29 3.67 48.30
N SER A 700 -3.17 3.19 49.53
CA SER A 700 -4.17 2.42 50.26
C SER A 700 -5.46 3.22 50.42
N GLY A 701 -6.56 2.75 49.82
CA GLY A 701 -7.86 3.33 50.12
C GLY A 701 -8.96 3.02 49.11
N LYS A 702 -9.75 2.00 49.45
CA LYS A 702 -11.05 1.56 48.90
C LYS A 702 -11.00 0.57 47.73
N GLU A 703 -11.63 -0.56 48.00
CA GLU A 703 -11.76 -1.76 47.19
C GLU A 703 -12.35 -1.47 45.81
N ILE A 704 -11.54 -1.68 44.79
CA ILE A 704 -11.93 -1.90 43.40
C ILE A 704 -11.53 -3.37 43.11
N PRO A 705 -12.37 -4.19 42.43
CA PRO A 705 -12.12 -5.62 42.31
C PRO A 705 -10.75 -5.92 41.67
N PRO A 706 -10.15 -7.09 41.96
CA PRO A 706 -8.77 -7.37 41.63
C PRO A 706 -8.67 -7.56 40.12
N HIS A 707 -8.12 -6.57 39.43
CA HIS A 707 -7.22 -6.68 38.28
C HIS A 707 -6.99 -5.27 37.71
N PRO A 708 -6.35 -4.35 38.46
CA PRO A 708 -5.73 -3.21 37.80
C PRO A 708 -4.71 -3.77 36.80
N LEU A 709 -4.63 -3.17 35.59
CA LEU A 709 -3.57 -3.45 34.62
C LEU A 709 -2.23 -3.60 35.37
N PRO A 710 -1.45 -4.66 35.11
CA PRO A 710 -0.26 -4.93 35.92
C PRO A 710 0.66 -3.71 35.90
N PRO A 711 1.23 -3.31 37.06
CA PRO A 711 2.19 -2.22 37.10
C PRO A 711 3.38 -2.52 36.18
N LEU A 712 4.20 -1.50 35.89
CA LEU A 712 5.50 -1.73 35.24
C LEU A 712 6.22 -2.90 35.94
N PRO A 713 6.82 -3.85 35.19
CA PRO A 713 7.51 -4.98 35.79
C PRO A 713 8.57 -4.47 36.78
N ASP A 714 8.41 -4.80 38.06
CA ASP A 714 9.43 -4.56 39.08
C ASP A 714 10.62 -5.53 38.83
N ALA A 715 11.83 -5.13 39.20
CA ALA A 715 13.05 -5.96 39.23
C ALA A 715 12.84 -7.37 39.82
N SER A 716 11.90 -7.56 40.74
CA SER A 716 11.54 -8.85 41.34
C SER A 716 10.55 -9.68 40.50
N GLN A 717 9.85 -9.07 39.54
CA GLN A 717 8.86 -9.70 38.67
C GLN A 717 9.44 -10.24 37.35
N PHE A 718 10.78 -10.20 37.20
CA PHE A 718 11.58 -10.76 36.09
C PHE A 718 11.44 -12.29 35.88
N SER A 719 10.47 -12.92 36.56
CA SER A 719 9.93 -14.25 36.26
C SER A 719 9.41 -14.43 34.82
N LEU A 720 9.20 -13.35 34.06
CA LEU A 720 8.87 -13.40 32.63
C LEU A 720 10.04 -13.98 31.82
N PHE A 721 11.27 -13.52 32.08
CA PHE A 721 12.47 -14.06 31.43
C PHE A 721 12.80 -15.47 31.93
N ASP A 722 12.56 -15.77 33.22
CA ASP A 722 12.62 -17.15 33.72
C ASP A 722 11.52 -18.05 33.12
N ARG A 723 10.33 -17.52 32.79
CA ARG A 723 9.28 -18.26 32.09
C ARG A 723 9.64 -18.50 30.63
N LEU A 724 10.13 -17.49 29.91
CA LEU A 724 10.68 -17.65 28.56
C LEU A 724 11.82 -18.68 28.56
N ARG A 725 12.70 -18.64 29.59
CA ARG A 725 13.74 -19.65 29.83
C ARG A 725 13.17 -21.05 30.11
N ARG A 726 12.08 -21.18 30.86
CA ARG A 726 11.45 -22.48 31.20
C ARG A 726 10.59 -23.07 30.07
N GLN A 727 9.88 -22.23 29.32
CA GLN A 727 9.06 -22.64 28.16
C GLN A 727 9.91 -23.20 27.03
N MET A 728 11.19 -22.82 26.97
CA MET A 728 12.14 -23.27 25.94
C MET A 728 13.27 -24.17 26.44
N SER A 729 13.19 -24.67 27.67
CA SER A 729 14.03 -25.81 28.05
C SER A 729 13.66 -26.97 27.12
N PRO A 730 14.63 -27.60 26.42
CA PRO A 730 14.37 -28.80 25.66
C PRO A 730 14.02 -29.91 26.64
N LYS A 731 12.74 -30.03 27.00
CA LYS A 731 12.22 -31.30 27.48
C LYS A 731 12.33 -32.25 26.30
N LYS A 732 13.30 -33.17 26.37
CA LYS A 732 13.43 -34.34 25.50
C LYS A 732 12.03 -34.91 25.20
N ALA A 733 11.58 -34.76 23.96
CA ALA A 733 10.62 -35.60 23.26
C ALA A 733 10.67 -35.23 21.79
#